data_AF-A0A970TN17-F1
#
_entry.id   AF-A0A970TN17-F1
#
_cell.length_a   1.000
_cell.length_b   1.000
_cell.length_c   1.000
_cell.angle_alpha   90.00
_cell.angle_beta   90.00
_cell.angle_gamma   90.00
#
_symmetry.space_group_name_H-M   'P 1'
#
loop_
_entity.id
_entity.type
_entity.pdbx_description
1 polymer ?
#
loop_
_entity_poly.entity_id
_entity_poly.type
_entity_poly.pdbx_seq_one_letter_code
_entity_poly.pdbx_strand_id
1 'polypeptide(L)'
;MKKAVIMAGGFGTRLRPLTMNVPKPMVPILNTPMMEHIVNLLKKHKITDIVSVLYFQPETITEYFENGARFGVDMKYEMAKADYGTAGAVKNAEQHLKEPFIIISGDVLTDFDLSEAIAFHKEKKSLATILLTRVSNPLQFGIVMADEEGRIIRFLEKPSWGQVFSDTINTGIYILEPEVLDLIPQKTEFDFSKDLYPLMLSKKLPLFGYIAEGYWRDIGNLNEYQKGQFDAVAEKVQLEVKGVKKDNVTIGNNSKVAPTAKLSGNVIIGDDTIIEDYVEITDSVISDNVRIGNGSKIKRSTIWNDVMIGDFAELSDDVICSHCKIGNSATIFENVFISDFCEIGENANLLPNIKLWPKKRVHSGATLSRSLVQEEKWVGELFTDARISGASNIEIQPEFGAKLGAAIGMVFKPNSYFLTSRDPDTLSRLLKRTITSGLASVGINVNDLQIVSIPQTRQEIRTGKYAGGIHIRRSPRNPNMTDIIIFNSEGRDIGTAVTKSIERYFYGEDIRRVHYEDVGEIRYPERSNEIYLDRFLDSLDREAIRQREFKVLMDYSYGLASNIYPRILGKLGVDALSLHDYVDAYKYKSAINHQLQEGEEAVKIMRSLGYELGFILEPGAEKISVVDERGVLYAPARLLAIVTKLFLETNRDKEPYRIGVSIVASSAIEEIAKDYNVEIFRVQDSHSAMMEATRVDSDKELKVPFVGGVWGGFIFSDFLFASDGMYSVGKILEMLALTNYTVSELDEKLPRRFQHISEAYCPWESKGTVMRKAMEHSAEFKRELIEGVKIFFDDSSVLLLPDKEKAAFKIFAESNQFESAVIIARKYNSLITQWKDE
;
A
#
# COMPACT_ATOMS: atom_id res chain seq x y z
N MET A 1 -21.81 -32.31 -1.71
CA MET A 1 -22.13 -30.87 -1.85
C MET A 1 -22.48 -30.68 -3.31
N LYS A 2 -23.55 -29.95 -3.64
CA LYS A 2 -24.00 -29.77 -5.03
C LYS A 2 -24.05 -28.30 -5.48
N LYS A 3 -23.93 -27.36 -4.55
CA LYS A 3 -24.17 -25.93 -4.77
C LYS A 3 -22.88 -25.12 -4.79
N ALA A 4 -22.80 -24.19 -5.74
CA ALA A 4 -21.71 -23.22 -5.83
C ALA A 4 -22.24 -21.79 -6.02
N VAL A 5 -21.44 -20.82 -5.60
CA VAL A 5 -21.58 -19.41 -5.91
C VAL A 5 -20.37 -18.96 -6.70
N ILE A 6 -20.58 -18.41 -7.90
CA ILE A 6 -19.52 -17.76 -8.66
C ILE A 6 -19.64 -16.25 -8.47
N MET A 7 -18.59 -15.62 -7.96
CA MET A 7 -18.54 -14.15 -7.84
C MET A 7 -18.05 -13.53 -9.14
N ALA A 8 -18.93 -12.86 -9.88
CA ALA A 8 -18.64 -12.34 -11.22
C ALA A 8 -18.93 -10.83 -11.35
N GLY A 9 -18.91 -10.08 -10.23
CA GLY A 9 -19.29 -8.67 -10.18
C GLY A 9 -18.17 -7.63 -10.38
N GLY A 10 -16.91 -8.05 -10.61
CA GLY A 10 -15.78 -7.12 -10.65
C GLY A 10 -15.69 -6.25 -11.90
N PHE A 11 -15.35 -4.96 -11.75
CA PHE A 11 -15.20 -4.00 -12.87
C PHE A 11 -14.03 -4.27 -13.84
N GLY A 12 -13.09 -5.17 -13.49
CA GLY A 12 -11.99 -5.55 -14.36
C GLY A 12 -10.99 -4.44 -14.74
N THR A 13 -10.98 -3.29 -14.08
CA THR A 13 -10.24 -2.08 -14.50
C THR A 13 -8.72 -2.28 -14.67
N ARG A 14 -8.12 -3.19 -13.90
CA ARG A 14 -6.69 -3.52 -13.95
C ARG A 14 -6.29 -4.39 -15.16
N LEU A 15 -7.24 -5.02 -15.83
CA LEU A 15 -7.03 -5.72 -17.10
C LEU A 15 -7.28 -4.83 -18.33
N ARG A 16 -7.59 -3.54 -18.14
CA ARG A 16 -7.71 -2.65 -19.29
C ARG A 16 -6.37 -2.57 -20.03
N PRO A 17 -6.39 -2.65 -21.37
CA PRO A 17 -7.57 -2.40 -22.21
C PRO A 17 -8.35 -3.66 -22.65
N LEU A 18 -8.04 -4.86 -22.14
CA LEU A 18 -8.72 -6.12 -22.52
C LEU A 18 -10.18 -6.17 -22.06
N THR A 19 -10.47 -5.59 -20.88
CA THR A 19 -11.80 -5.60 -20.25
C THR A 19 -12.65 -4.37 -20.61
N MET A 20 -12.34 -3.68 -21.70
CA MET A 20 -13.12 -2.52 -22.14
C MET A 20 -14.50 -2.92 -22.68
N ASN A 21 -14.56 -4.04 -23.41
CA ASN A 21 -15.79 -4.53 -24.04
C ASN A 21 -16.23 -5.92 -23.54
N VAL A 22 -15.42 -6.56 -22.69
CA VAL A 22 -15.69 -7.91 -22.15
C VAL A 22 -15.55 -7.87 -20.63
N PRO A 23 -16.53 -8.39 -19.86
CA PRO A 23 -16.42 -8.44 -18.41
C PRO A 23 -15.28 -9.38 -17.99
N LYS A 24 -14.63 -9.09 -16.86
CA LYS A 24 -13.43 -9.81 -16.39
C LYS A 24 -13.57 -11.35 -16.45
N PRO A 25 -14.66 -11.97 -15.95
CA PRO A 25 -14.82 -13.43 -15.97
C PRO A 25 -14.90 -14.03 -17.38
N MET A 26 -15.20 -13.21 -18.39
CA MET A 26 -15.37 -13.63 -19.78
C MET A 26 -14.10 -13.44 -20.63
N VAL A 27 -13.02 -12.88 -20.06
CA VAL A 27 -11.73 -12.81 -20.76
C VAL A 27 -11.24 -14.24 -21.03
N PRO A 28 -10.83 -14.58 -22.28
CA PRO A 28 -10.52 -15.95 -22.67
C PRO A 28 -9.12 -16.40 -22.25
N ILE A 29 -9.01 -17.63 -21.75
CA ILE A 29 -7.77 -18.42 -21.56
C ILE A 29 -7.89 -19.66 -22.44
N LEU A 30 -6.89 -19.92 -23.30
CA LEU A 30 -6.94 -20.98 -24.31
C LEU A 30 -8.26 -21.00 -25.13
N ASN A 31 -8.68 -19.83 -25.61
CA ASN A 31 -9.93 -19.63 -26.38
C ASN A 31 -11.22 -20.02 -25.64
N THR A 32 -11.20 -20.08 -24.30
CA THR A 32 -12.37 -20.38 -23.47
C THR A 32 -12.47 -19.36 -22.33
N PRO A 33 -13.65 -18.77 -22.05
CA PRO A 33 -13.83 -17.84 -20.94
C PRO A 33 -13.32 -18.39 -19.60
N MET A 34 -12.65 -17.57 -18.79
CA MET A 34 -12.19 -17.97 -17.44
C MET A 34 -13.32 -18.56 -16.59
N MET A 35 -14.51 -17.95 -16.66
CA MET A 35 -15.68 -18.44 -15.94
C MET A 35 -16.14 -19.83 -16.42
N GLU A 36 -15.95 -20.17 -17.70
CA GLU A 36 -16.29 -21.51 -18.21
C GLU A 36 -15.33 -22.57 -17.65
N HIS A 37 -14.04 -22.25 -17.53
CA HIS A 37 -13.07 -23.13 -16.85
C HIS A 37 -13.49 -23.45 -15.42
N ILE A 38 -14.00 -22.46 -14.69
CA ILE A 38 -14.54 -22.63 -13.34
C ILE A 38 -15.79 -23.52 -13.34
N VAL A 39 -16.72 -23.31 -14.28
CA VAL A 39 -17.92 -24.14 -14.41
C VAL A 39 -17.54 -25.60 -14.71
N ASN A 40 -16.56 -25.82 -15.58
CA ASN A 40 -16.04 -27.16 -15.90
C ASN A 40 -15.36 -27.81 -14.68
N LEU A 41 -14.58 -27.05 -13.90
CA LEU A 41 -14.00 -27.52 -12.64
C LEU A 41 -15.09 -27.95 -11.64
N LEU A 42 -16.09 -27.11 -11.41
CA LEU A 42 -17.20 -27.42 -10.50
C LEU A 42 -17.95 -28.69 -10.94
N LYS A 43 -18.23 -28.81 -12.24
CA LYS A 43 -18.87 -29.98 -12.83
C LYS A 43 -18.03 -31.25 -12.66
N LYS A 44 -16.70 -31.19 -12.88
CA LYS A 44 -15.76 -32.30 -12.65
C LYS A 44 -15.87 -32.84 -11.22
N HIS A 45 -16.10 -31.94 -10.25
CA HIS A 45 -16.31 -32.26 -8.84
C HIS A 45 -17.77 -32.50 -8.44
N LYS A 46 -18.68 -32.68 -9.42
CA LYS A 46 -20.11 -32.97 -9.24
C LYS A 46 -20.89 -31.86 -8.52
N ILE A 47 -20.44 -30.62 -8.66
CA ILE A 47 -21.12 -29.41 -8.17
C ILE A 47 -21.82 -28.77 -9.36
N THR A 48 -23.14 -28.88 -9.42
CA THR A 48 -23.91 -28.59 -10.64
C THR A 48 -25.04 -27.57 -10.45
N ASP A 49 -25.35 -27.13 -9.24
CA ASP A 49 -26.31 -26.04 -8.98
C ASP A 49 -25.52 -24.75 -8.68
N ILE A 50 -25.47 -23.83 -9.63
CA ILE A 50 -24.58 -22.66 -9.60
C ILE A 50 -25.42 -21.39 -9.53
N VAL A 51 -25.08 -20.52 -8.58
CA VAL A 51 -25.62 -19.16 -8.50
C VAL A 51 -24.49 -18.18 -8.82
N SER A 52 -24.62 -17.44 -9.92
CA SER A 52 -23.66 -16.39 -10.26
C SER A 52 -24.14 -15.04 -9.74
N VAL A 53 -23.31 -14.37 -8.95
CA VAL A 53 -23.60 -13.02 -8.46
C VAL A 53 -23.00 -12.00 -9.41
N LEU A 54 -23.87 -11.21 -10.04
CA LEU A 54 -23.54 -10.31 -11.14
C LEU A 54 -23.69 -8.84 -10.71
N TYR A 55 -22.90 -7.98 -11.36
CA TYR A 55 -23.00 -6.53 -11.18
C TYR A 55 -22.64 -5.75 -12.46
N PHE A 56 -21.44 -5.97 -13.03
CA PHE A 56 -20.97 -5.26 -14.22
C PHE A 56 -21.20 -6.07 -15.51
N GLN A 57 -21.85 -5.47 -16.52
CA GLN A 57 -22.19 -6.10 -17.81
C GLN A 57 -22.79 -7.52 -17.67
N PRO A 58 -23.86 -7.69 -16.88
CA PRO A 58 -24.45 -9.01 -16.63
C PRO A 58 -24.93 -9.70 -17.90
N GLU A 59 -25.31 -8.92 -18.93
CA GLU A 59 -25.90 -9.41 -20.17
C GLU A 59 -24.96 -10.42 -20.86
N THR A 60 -23.68 -10.07 -21.03
CA THR A 60 -22.67 -10.92 -21.67
C THR A 60 -22.53 -12.28 -20.99
N ILE A 61 -22.61 -12.32 -19.65
CA ILE A 61 -22.51 -13.58 -18.89
C ILE A 61 -23.80 -14.38 -19.02
N THR A 62 -24.96 -13.74 -18.86
CA THR A 62 -26.26 -14.41 -18.94
C THR A 62 -26.58 -14.95 -20.33
N GLU A 63 -26.17 -14.26 -21.39
CA GLU A 63 -26.32 -14.72 -22.78
C GLU A 63 -25.38 -15.89 -23.10
N TYR A 64 -24.16 -15.89 -22.52
CA TYR A 64 -23.21 -16.96 -22.75
C TYR A 64 -23.60 -18.28 -22.04
N PHE A 65 -24.00 -18.19 -20.77
CA PHE A 65 -24.28 -19.38 -19.97
C PHE A 65 -25.74 -19.81 -20.01
N GLU A 66 -26.67 -18.91 -20.36
CA GLU A 66 -28.12 -19.15 -20.35
C GLU A 66 -28.56 -19.80 -19.02
N ASN A 67 -29.22 -20.96 -19.04
CA ASN A 67 -29.57 -21.72 -17.83
C ASN A 67 -28.51 -22.75 -17.40
N GLY A 68 -27.34 -22.77 -18.06
CA GLY A 68 -26.26 -23.72 -17.79
C GLY A 68 -26.39 -25.09 -18.44
N ALA A 69 -27.53 -25.41 -19.07
CA ALA A 69 -27.83 -26.76 -19.57
C ALA A 69 -26.80 -27.24 -20.60
N ARG A 70 -26.32 -26.36 -21.48
CA ARG A 70 -25.26 -26.66 -22.47
C ARG A 70 -23.95 -27.11 -21.82
N PHE A 71 -23.68 -26.64 -20.61
CA PHE A 71 -22.48 -26.97 -19.84
C PHE A 71 -22.70 -28.16 -18.90
N GLY A 72 -23.94 -28.65 -18.76
CA GLY A 72 -24.30 -29.75 -17.87
C GLY A 72 -24.47 -29.33 -16.40
N VAL A 73 -24.81 -28.06 -16.16
CA VAL A 73 -25.11 -27.48 -14.85
C VAL A 73 -26.47 -26.75 -14.88
N ASP A 74 -27.04 -26.45 -13.72
CA ASP A 74 -28.17 -25.54 -13.55
C ASP A 74 -27.63 -24.20 -13.04
N MET A 75 -27.86 -23.12 -13.79
CA MET A 75 -27.29 -21.81 -13.50
C MET A 75 -28.37 -20.76 -13.26
N LYS A 76 -28.27 -20.09 -12.11
CA LYS A 76 -29.12 -18.97 -11.69
C LYS A 76 -28.27 -17.72 -11.53
N TYR A 77 -28.90 -16.56 -11.67
CA TYR A 77 -28.21 -15.27 -11.58
C TYR A 77 -28.88 -14.38 -10.55
N GLU A 78 -28.07 -13.75 -9.72
CA GLU A 78 -28.52 -12.77 -8.75
C GLU A 78 -27.84 -11.43 -9.05
N MET A 79 -28.63 -10.39 -9.33
CA MET A 79 -28.10 -9.06 -9.66
C MET A 79 -28.05 -8.18 -8.41
N ALA A 80 -26.87 -7.65 -8.11
CA ALA A 80 -26.72 -6.68 -7.04
C ALA A 80 -27.22 -5.29 -7.49
N LYS A 81 -28.04 -4.63 -6.67
CA LYS A 81 -28.54 -3.26 -6.96
C LYS A 81 -27.53 -2.17 -6.61
N ALA A 82 -26.50 -2.51 -5.86
CA ALA A 82 -25.39 -1.67 -5.45
C ALA A 82 -24.18 -2.57 -5.19
N ASP A 83 -23.00 -1.98 -5.02
CA ASP A 83 -21.83 -2.72 -4.55
C ASP A 83 -22.01 -3.06 -3.06
N TYR A 84 -22.33 -4.33 -2.77
CA TYR A 84 -22.51 -4.84 -1.41
C TYR A 84 -21.21 -5.45 -0.83
N GLY A 85 -20.06 -5.25 -1.48
CA GLY A 85 -18.83 -5.94 -1.09
C GLY A 85 -18.88 -7.45 -1.38
N THR A 86 -17.79 -8.16 -1.12
CA THR A 86 -17.67 -9.58 -1.52
C THR A 86 -18.62 -10.51 -0.78
N ALA A 87 -18.73 -10.39 0.55
CA ALA A 87 -19.61 -11.22 1.36
C ALA A 87 -21.07 -10.75 1.30
N GLY A 88 -21.32 -9.44 1.23
CA GLY A 88 -22.66 -8.89 1.04
C GLY A 88 -23.27 -9.25 -0.31
N ALA A 89 -22.46 -9.37 -1.36
CA ALA A 89 -22.89 -9.88 -2.67
C ALA A 89 -23.40 -11.33 -2.58
N VAL A 90 -22.69 -12.21 -1.85
CA VAL A 90 -23.15 -13.59 -1.62
C VAL A 90 -24.40 -13.62 -0.73
N LYS A 91 -24.49 -12.77 0.30
CA LYS A 91 -25.69 -12.63 1.13
C LYS A 91 -26.91 -12.19 0.32
N ASN A 92 -26.74 -11.41 -0.74
CA ASN A 92 -27.84 -11.04 -1.64
C ASN A 92 -28.48 -12.26 -2.32
N ALA A 93 -27.72 -13.34 -2.53
CA ALA A 93 -28.19 -14.60 -3.09
C ALA A 93 -28.72 -15.61 -2.04
N GLU A 94 -28.83 -15.22 -0.77
CA GLU A 94 -29.20 -16.09 0.38
C GLU A 94 -30.45 -16.95 0.16
N GLN A 95 -31.42 -16.45 -0.61
CA GLN A 95 -32.63 -17.20 -0.93
C GLN A 95 -32.35 -18.55 -1.64
N HIS A 96 -31.22 -18.64 -2.35
CA HIS A 96 -30.79 -19.84 -3.08
C HIS A 96 -29.84 -20.75 -2.26
N LEU A 97 -29.32 -20.26 -1.13
CA LEU A 97 -28.21 -20.85 -0.37
C LEU A 97 -28.70 -21.51 0.94
N LYS A 98 -29.52 -22.57 0.83
CA LYS A 98 -30.12 -23.29 1.99
C LYS A 98 -29.38 -24.57 2.40
N GLU A 99 -28.32 -24.91 1.70
CA GLU A 99 -27.45 -26.06 1.97
C GLU A 99 -25.99 -25.60 1.84
N PRO A 100 -25.01 -26.28 2.44
CA PRO A 100 -23.61 -25.91 2.31
C PRO A 100 -23.18 -25.79 0.85
N PHE A 101 -22.39 -24.75 0.58
CA PHE A 101 -22.04 -24.31 -0.76
C PHE A 101 -20.58 -23.88 -0.84
N ILE A 102 -20.00 -24.01 -2.03
CA ILE A 102 -18.68 -23.48 -2.34
C ILE A 102 -18.81 -22.09 -2.96
N ILE A 103 -17.89 -21.19 -2.66
CA ILE A 103 -17.75 -19.89 -3.30
C ILE A 103 -16.43 -19.90 -4.06
N ILE A 104 -16.46 -19.43 -5.31
CA ILE A 104 -15.27 -19.27 -6.14
C ILE A 104 -15.36 -17.96 -6.92
N SER A 105 -14.25 -17.23 -7.01
CA SER A 105 -14.20 -16.00 -7.79
C SER A 105 -14.11 -16.31 -9.28
N GLY A 106 -14.87 -15.59 -10.12
CA GLY A 106 -14.98 -15.81 -11.57
C GLY A 106 -13.72 -15.50 -12.40
N ASP A 107 -12.66 -15.05 -11.74
CA ASP A 107 -11.40 -14.56 -12.32
C ASP A 107 -10.17 -15.34 -11.84
N VAL A 108 -10.39 -16.47 -11.16
CA VAL A 108 -9.32 -17.36 -10.71
C VAL A 108 -9.09 -18.44 -11.75
N LEU A 109 -7.83 -18.69 -12.08
CA LEU A 109 -7.39 -19.83 -12.87
C LEU A 109 -6.84 -20.90 -11.92
N THR A 110 -7.51 -22.07 -11.84
CA THR A 110 -7.13 -23.13 -10.89
C THR A 110 -7.60 -24.51 -11.34
N ASP A 111 -6.88 -25.54 -10.89
CA ASP A 111 -7.22 -26.95 -11.07
C ASP A 111 -7.28 -27.74 -9.73
N PHE A 112 -7.47 -27.03 -8.61
CA PHE A 112 -7.57 -27.62 -7.28
C PHE A 112 -8.60 -28.75 -7.20
N ASP A 113 -8.30 -29.81 -6.44
CA ASP A 113 -9.28 -30.84 -6.11
C ASP A 113 -10.27 -30.35 -5.05
N LEU A 114 -11.43 -29.90 -5.53
CA LEU A 114 -12.48 -29.39 -4.64
C LEU A 114 -13.11 -30.51 -3.79
N SER A 115 -12.99 -31.79 -4.19
CA SER A 115 -13.54 -32.93 -3.44
C SER A 115 -12.83 -33.11 -2.10
N GLU A 116 -11.51 -32.97 -2.08
CA GLU A 116 -10.70 -33.10 -0.87
C GLU A 116 -10.99 -31.97 0.11
N ALA A 117 -11.09 -30.73 -0.38
CA ALA A 117 -11.47 -29.59 0.43
C ALA A 117 -12.87 -29.77 1.06
N ILE A 118 -13.83 -30.33 0.31
CA ILE A 118 -15.18 -30.66 0.81
C ILE A 118 -15.13 -31.79 1.85
N ALA A 119 -14.27 -32.80 1.66
CA ALA A 119 -14.09 -33.87 2.64
C ALA A 119 -13.52 -33.33 3.95
N PHE A 120 -12.48 -32.49 3.88
CA PHE A 120 -11.87 -31.82 5.02
C PHE A 120 -12.89 -30.93 5.77
N HIS A 121 -13.67 -30.13 5.06
CA HIS A 121 -14.71 -29.28 5.65
C HIS A 121 -15.69 -30.07 6.53
N LYS A 122 -16.13 -31.23 6.02
CA LYS A 122 -17.04 -32.15 6.73
C LYS A 122 -16.38 -32.84 7.91
N GLU A 123 -15.14 -33.31 7.74
CA GLU A 123 -14.38 -33.98 8.81
C GLU A 123 -14.20 -33.05 10.01
N LYS A 124 -13.82 -31.80 9.78
CA LYS A 124 -13.59 -30.79 10.82
C LYS A 124 -14.87 -30.18 11.38
N LYS A 125 -16.04 -30.46 10.77
CA LYS A 125 -17.33 -29.83 11.10
C LYS A 125 -17.23 -28.30 11.13
N SER A 126 -16.57 -27.76 10.11
CA SER A 126 -16.31 -26.33 9.99
C SER A 126 -17.60 -25.57 9.67
N LEU A 127 -17.76 -24.34 10.16
CA LEU A 127 -18.77 -23.41 9.62
C LEU A 127 -18.25 -22.75 8.35
N ALA A 128 -16.95 -22.47 8.31
CA ALA A 128 -16.28 -21.93 7.12
C ALA A 128 -14.91 -22.61 6.96
N THR A 129 -14.61 -23.02 5.72
CA THR A 129 -13.28 -23.46 5.32
C THR A 129 -12.74 -22.56 4.22
N ILE A 130 -11.56 -21.99 4.44
CA ILE A 130 -10.83 -21.20 3.45
C ILE A 130 -9.83 -22.12 2.74
N LEU A 131 -9.87 -22.16 1.41
CA LEU A 131 -8.81 -22.83 0.65
C LEU A 131 -7.59 -21.90 0.61
N LEU A 132 -6.44 -22.45 0.96
CA LEU A 132 -5.16 -21.75 1.05
C LEU A 132 -4.18 -22.30 0.02
N THR A 133 -3.27 -21.46 -0.45
CA THR A 133 -2.12 -21.90 -1.25
C THR A 133 -0.85 -21.21 -0.78
N ARG A 134 0.32 -21.78 -1.12
CA ARG A 134 1.63 -21.22 -0.74
C ARG A 134 2.18 -20.38 -1.88
N VAL A 135 2.61 -19.15 -1.58
CA VAL A 135 3.24 -18.24 -2.55
C VAL A 135 4.51 -17.61 -1.99
N SER A 136 5.46 -17.29 -2.87
CA SER A 136 6.70 -16.61 -2.46
C SER A 136 6.45 -15.14 -2.04
N ASN A 137 5.51 -14.44 -2.67
CA ASN A 137 5.17 -13.06 -2.35
C ASN A 137 3.70 -12.93 -1.93
N PRO A 138 3.41 -12.85 -0.60
CA PRO A 138 2.04 -12.81 -0.11
C PRO A 138 1.43 -11.40 0.02
N LEU A 139 2.17 -10.33 -0.28
CA LEU A 139 1.75 -8.94 0.01
C LEU A 139 0.43 -8.54 -0.66
N GLN A 140 0.13 -9.10 -1.83
CA GLN A 140 -1.06 -8.75 -2.60
C GLN A 140 -2.33 -9.46 -2.09
N PHE A 141 -2.19 -10.37 -1.12
CA PHE A 141 -3.23 -11.29 -0.69
C PHE A 141 -3.45 -11.24 0.83
N GLY A 142 -4.52 -11.86 1.32
CA GLY A 142 -4.71 -12.10 2.75
C GLY A 142 -3.86 -13.27 3.22
N ILE A 143 -3.02 -13.06 4.22
CA ILE A 143 -2.22 -14.12 4.84
C ILE A 143 -2.98 -14.78 5.97
N VAL A 144 -2.85 -16.10 6.03
CA VAL A 144 -3.58 -16.95 6.98
C VAL A 144 -2.58 -17.78 7.75
N MET A 145 -2.79 -17.93 9.05
CA MET A 145 -2.04 -18.87 9.87
C MET A 145 -3.03 -19.85 10.48
N ALA A 146 -2.79 -21.13 10.27
CA ALA A 146 -3.57 -22.21 10.85
C ALA A 146 -2.68 -23.07 11.76
N ASP A 147 -3.26 -23.70 12.78
CA ASP A 147 -2.60 -24.71 13.61
C ASP A 147 -2.49 -26.07 12.90
N GLU A 148 -1.93 -27.07 13.59
CA GLU A 148 -1.70 -28.42 13.04
C GLU A 148 -3.00 -29.12 12.63
N GLU A 149 -4.11 -28.81 13.30
CA GLU A 149 -5.44 -29.33 12.96
C GLU A 149 -6.14 -28.55 11.83
N GLY A 150 -5.53 -27.46 11.36
CA GLY A 150 -6.01 -26.60 10.29
C GLY A 150 -6.96 -25.49 10.76
N ARG A 151 -7.11 -25.24 12.06
CA ARG A 151 -7.93 -24.15 12.58
C ARG A 151 -7.21 -22.82 12.40
N ILE A 152 -7.91 -21.81 11.87
CA ILE A 152 -7.32 -20.50 11.65
C ILE A 152 -7.12 -19.79 12.99
N ILE A 153 -5.88 -19.44 13.29
CA ILE A 153 -5.49 -18.70 14.52
C ILE A 153 -5.23 -17.22 14.25
N ARG A 154 -4.84 -16.87 13.02
CA ARG A 154 -4.58 -15.48 12.62
C ARG A 154 -4.92 -15.28 11.15
N PHE A 155 -5.55 -14.15 10.86
CA PHE A 155 -5.90 -13.73 9.50
C PHE A 155 -5.54 -12.25 9.36
N LEU A 156 -4.88 -11.87 8.27
CA LEU A 156 -4.59 -10.46 7.96
C LEU A 156 -4.67 -10.23 6.45
N GLU A 157 -5.55 -9.32 6.04
CA GLU A 157 -5.73 -8.96 4.63
C GLU A 157 -4.64 -7.96 4.19
N LYS A 158 -3.92 -8.28 3.10
CA LYS A 158 -2.93 -7.40 2.42
C LYS A 158 -1.89 -6.80 3.38
N PRO A 159 -1.00 -7.65 3.92
CA PRO A 159 0.02 -7.20 4.85
C PRO A 159 1.06 -6.32 4.14
N SER A 160 1.63 -5.35 4.85
CA SER A 160 2.97 -4.86 4.51
C SER A 160 4.02 -5.92 4.87
N TRP A 161 5.24 -5.83 4.34
CA TRP A 161 6.30 -6.78 4.70
C TRP A 161 6.52 -6.92 6.20
N GLY A 162 6.37 -5.83 6.97
CA GLY A 162 6.49 -5.83 8.44
C GLY A 162 5.39 -6.59 9.18
N GLN A 163 4.32 -6.94 8.48
CA GLN A 163 3.16 -7.65 9.00
C GLN A 163 3.05 -9.08 8.44
N VAL A 164 3.91 -9.48 7.50
CA VAL A 164 3.88 -10.83 6.93
C VAL A 164 4.26 -11.84 8.01
N PHE A 165 3.36 -12.78 8.30
CA PHE A 165 3.55 -13.84 9.30
C PHE A 165 3.39 -15.26 8.74
N SER A 166 2.99 -15.42 7.48
CA SER A 166 2.76 -16.71 6.82
C SER A 166 3.00 -16.57 5.31
N ASP A 167 3.34 -17.68 4.66
CA ASP A 167 3.43 -17.84 3.21
C ASP A 167 2.15 -18.45 2.60
N THR A 168 1.20 -18.88 3.44
CA THR A 168 -0.12 -19.31 3.00
C THR A 168 -1.07 -18.13 2.85
N ILE A 169 -1.71 -18.07 1.69
CA ILE A 169 -2.61 -16.99 1.31
C ILE A 169 -4.03 -17.48 1.10
N ASN A 170 -4.99 -16.60 1.33
CA ASN A 170 -6.39 -16.76 0.97
C ASN A 170 -6.55 -16.79 -0.56
N THR A 171 -7.08 -17.89 -1.10
CA THR A 171 -7.26 -18.10 -2.55
C THR A 171 -8.51 -17.45 -3.13
N GLY A 172 -9.39 -16.89 -2.31
CA GLY A 172 -10.71 -16.44 -2.76
C GLY A 172 -11.73 -17.58 -2.93
N ILE A 173 -11.37 -18.82 -2.55
CA ILE A 173 -12.24 -20.00 -2.64
C ILE A 173 -12.61 -20.46 -1.22
N TYR A 174 -13.91 -20.61 -0.98
CA TYR A 174 -14.46 -20.85 0.36
C TYR A 174 -15.52 -21.94 0.34
N ILE A 175 -15.63 -22.70 1.43
CA ILE A 175 -16.74 -23.62 1.67
C ILE A 175 -17.48 -23.14 2.92
N LEU A 176 -18.76 -22.80 2.79
CA LEU A 176 -19.56 -22.25 3.88
C LEU A 176 -20.80 -23.08 4.17
N GLU A 177 -21.13 -23.16 5.45
CA GLU A 177 -22.45 -23.58 5.91
C GLU A 177 -23.44 -22.39 5.85
N PRO A 178 -24.74 -22.60 5.55
CA PRO A 178 -25.73 -21.52 5.38
C PRO A 178 -25.84 -20.57 6.57
N GLU A 179 -25.65 -21.06 7.79
CA GLU A 179 -25.73 -20.30 9.05
C GLU A 179 -24.66 -19.20 9.13
N VAL A 180 -23.56 -19.31 8.36
CA VAL A 180 -22.56 -18.24 8.28
C VAL A 180 -23.17 -16.97 7.69
N LEU A 181 -24.17 -17.09 6.80
CA LEU A 181 -24.83 -15.93 6.19
C LEU A 181 -25.56 -15.07 7.22
N ASP A 182 -25.98 -15.61 8.37
CA ASP A 182 -26.66 -14.86 9.43
C ASP A 182 -25.75 -13.81 10.10
N LEU A 183 -24.43 -13.97 9.96
CA LEU A 183 -23.44 -13.00 10.44
C LEU A 183 -23.29 -11.79 9.52
N ILE A 184 -23.83 -11.87 8.29
CA ILE A 184 -23.67 -10.84 7.26
C ILE A 184 -24.93 -9.95 7.23
N PRO A 185 -24.81 -8.64 7.46
CA PRO A 185 -25.95 -7.73 7.39
C PRO A 185 -26.52 -7.65 5.96
N GLN A 186 -27.85 -7.62 5.84
CA GLN A 186 -28.50 -7.53 4.52
C GLN A 186 -28.22 -6.17 3.85
N LYS A 187 -28.02 -6.20 2.52
CA LYS A 187 -27.92 -5.01 1.63
C LYS A 187 -26.92 -3.96 2.10
N THR A 188 -25.83 -4.40 2.72
CA THR A 188 -24.76 -3.55 3.27
C THR A 188 -23.43 -3.96 2.64
N GLU A 189 -22.51 -3.01 2.44
CA GLU A 189 -21.14 -3.32 2.05
C GLU A 189 -20.47 -4.16 3.14
N PHE A 190 -20.11 -5.40 2.82
CA PHE A 190 -19.50 -6.35 3.76
C PHE A 190 -18.56 -7.30 3.01
N ASP A 191 -17.33 -7.47 3.49
CA ASP A 191 -16.28 -8.25 2.84
C ASP A 191 -15.90 -9.53 3.62
N PHE A 192 -15.54 -10.60 2.90
CA PHE A 192 -15.09 -11.85 3.51
C PHE A 192 -13.85 -11.66 4.38
N SER A 193 -12.79 -11.12 3.78
CA SER A 193 -11.49 -10.95 4.44
C SER A 193 -11.46 -9.84 5.48
N LYS A 194 -12.18 -8.73 5.26
CA LYS A 194 -12.12 -7.56 6.15
C LYS A 194 -13.07 -7.64 7.33
N ASP A 195 -14.24 -8.25 7.12
CA ASP A 195 -15.33 -8.21 8.10
C ASP A 195 -15.68 -9.61 8.61
N LEU A 196 -16.06 -10.54 7.71
CA LEU A 196 -16.62 -11.83 8.12
C LEU A 196 -15.62 -12.71 8.89
N TYR A 197 -14.43 -12.98 8.32
CA TYR A 197 -13.46 -13.86 8.97
C TYR A 197 -12.90 -13.28 10.28
N PRO A 198 -12.54 -11.99 10.37
CA PRO A 198 -12.22 -11.36 11.65
C PRO A 198 -13.34 -11.48 12.68
N LEU A 199 -14.61 -11.31 12.27
CA LEU A 199 -15.77 -11.49 13.15
C LEU A 199 -15.90 -12.94 13.63
N MET A 200 -15.73 -13.93 12.75
CA MET A 200 -15.77 -15.36 13.12
C MET A 200 -14.64 -15.72 14.09
N LEU A 201 -13.43 -15.20 13.87
CA LEU A 201 -12.27 -15.39 14.77
C LEU A 201 -12.53 -14.80 16.16
N SER A 202 -13.03 -13.56 16.24
CA SER A 202 -13.34 -12.92 17.53
C SER A 202 -14.42 -13.68 18.32
N LYS A 203 -15.40 -14.27 17.62
CA LYS A 203 -16.46 -15.13 18.20
C LYS A 203 -16.03 -16.58 18.44
N LYS A 204 -14.77 -16.94 18.13
CA LYS A 204 -14.20 -18.30 18.23
C LYS A 204 -15.00 -19.37 17.49
N LEU A 205 -15.65 -18.99 16.38
CA LEU A 205 -16.43 -19.92 15.57
C LEU A 205 -15.52 -20.93 14.83
N PRO A 206 -16.05 -22.09 14.40
CA PRO A 206 -15.30 -23.10 13.63
C PRO A 206 -14.87 -22.61 12.23
N LEU A 207 -13.73 -21.91 12.17
CA LEU A 207 -13.10 -21.40 10.96
C LEU A 207 -11.77 -22.15 10.71
N PHE A 208 -11.67 -22.82 9.57
CA PHE A 208 -10.53 -23.67 9.22
C PHE A 208 -9.91 -23.28 7.87
N GLY A 209 -8.62 -23.57 7.70
CA GLY A 209 -7.87 -23.42 6.47
C GLY A 209 -7.45 -24.78 5.91
N TYR A 210 -7.73 -25.04 4.64
CA TYR A 210 -7.26 -26.23 3.93
C TYR A 210 -6.24 -25.81 2.88
N ILE A 211 -5.00 -26.28 3.00
CA ILE A 211 -3.95 -25.95 2.02
C ILE A 211 -4.14 -26.85 0.80
N ALA A 212 -4.64 -26.29 -0.28
CA ALA A 212 -4.93 -27.00 -1.51
C ALA A 212 -3.66 -27.17 -2.36
N GLU A 213 -3.47 -28.39 -2.88
CA GLU A 213 -2.45 -28.69 -3.88
C GLU A 213 -3.00 -28.46 -5.29
N GLY A 214 -2.13 -28.01 -6.19
CA GLY A 214 -2.47 -27.71 -7.59
C GLY A 214 -2.08 -26.28 -7.99
N TYR A 215 -2.53 -25.88 -9.17
CA TYR A 215 -2.32 -24.55 -9.73
C TYR A 215 -3.37 -23.58 -9.22
N TRP A 216 -2.94 -22.37 -8.89
CA TRP A 216 -3.81 -21.24 -8.61
C TRP A 216 -3.19 -19.93 -9.04
N ARG A 217 -3.97 -19.08 -9.69
CA ARG A 217 -3.60 -17.71 -10.01
C ARG A 217 -4.84 -16.81 -10.04
N ASP A 218 -4.78 -15.69 -9.32
CA ASP A 218 -5.70 -14.57 -9.51
C ASP A 218 -5.30 -13.79 -10.77
N ILE A 219 -6.12 -13.86 -11.81
CA ILE A 219 -5.90 -13.12 -13.05
C ILE A 219 -6.37 -11.67 -12.83
N GLY A 220 -5.61 -10.93 -12.02
CA GLY A 220 -5.96 -9.60 -11.53
C GLY A 220 -5.53 -8.43 -12.41
N ASN A 221 -4.58 -8.64 -13.33
CA ASN A 221 -3.98 -7.62 -14.19
C ASN A 221 -3.43 -8.24 -15.50
N LEU A 222 -2.95 -7.41 -16.43
CA LEU A 222 -2.45 -7.84 -17.75
C LEU A 222 -1.28 -8.83 -17.71
N ASN A 223 -0.32 -8.63 -16.81
CA ASN A 223 0.85 -9.51 -16.69
C ASN A 223 0.44 -10.88 -16.13
N GLU A 224 -0.46 -10.89 -15.13
CA GLU A 224 -1.02 -12.14 -14.61
C GLU A 224 -1.87 -12.86 -15.66
N TYR A 225 -2.56 -12.14 -16.55
CA TYR A 225 -3.25 -12.73 -17.70
C TYR A 225 -2.30 -13.40 -18.69
N GLN A 226 -1.23 -12.72 -19.11
CA GLN A 226 -0.22 -13.32 -20.01
C GLN A 226 0.44 -14.54 -19.38
N LYS A 227 0.87 -14.44 -18.11
CA LYS A 227 1.44 -15.58 -17.38
C LYS A 227 0.44 -16.72 -17.27
N GLY A 228 -0.82 -16.43 -16.97
CA GLY A 228 -1.90 -17.42 -16.92
C GLY A 228 -2.08 -18.13 -18.26
N GLN A 229 -2.07 -17.38 -19.38
CA GLN A 229 -2.08 -17.95 -20.72
C GLN A 229 -0.86 -18.83 -20.98
N PHE A 230 0.35 -18.36 -20.67
CA PHE A 230 1.57 -19.16 -20.90
C PHE A 230 1.64 -20.40 -20.04
N ASP A 231 1.26 -20.32 -18.76
CA ASP A 231 1.18 -21.47 -17.88
C ASP A 231 0.15 -22.48 -18.39
N ALA A 232 -0.98 -22.01 -18.93
CA ALA A 232 -2.02 -22.83 -19.54
C ALA A 232 -1.56 -23.48 -20.86
N VAL A 233 -0.91 -22.73 -21.75
CA VAL A 233 -0.29 -23.24 -22.98
C VAL A 233 0.80 -24.26 -22.66
N ALA A 234 1.56 -24.05 -21.60
CA ALA A 234 2.59 -24.97 -21.11
C ALA A 234 2.03 -26.16 -20.29
N GLU A 235 0.71 -26.30 -20.19
CA GLU A 235 0.02 -27.38 -19.47
C GLU A 235 0.39 -27.47 -17.98
N LYS A 236 0.78 -26.36 -17.35
CA LYS A 236 1.02 -26.29 -15.89
C LYS A 236 -0.27 -26.28 -15.08
N VAL A 237 -1.39 -26.00 -15.73
CA VAL A 237 -2.75 -26.06 -15.18
C VAL A 237 -3.58 -27.01 -16.05
N GLN A 238 -4.35 -27.88 -15.41
CA GLN A 238 -5.18 -28.87 -16.10
C GLN A 238 -6.50 -28.24 -16.57
N LEU A 239 -6.56 -27.81 -17.83
CA LEU A 239 -7.75 -27.22 -18.45
C LEU A 239 -8.24 -28.08 -19.63
N GLU A 240 -9.54 -27.99 -19.90
CA GLU A 240 -10.13 -28.56 -21.12
C GLU A 240 -9.85 -27.62 -22.30
N VAL A 241 -9.23 -28.13 -23.36
CA VAL A 241 -8.93 -27.38 -24.59
C VAL A 241 -9.78 -27.95 -25.72
N LYS A 242 -10.49 -27.08 -26.44
CA LYS A 242 -11.31 -27.44 -27.60
C LYS A 242 -10.42 -27.72 -28.82
N GLY A 243 -10.77 -28.72 -29.62
CA GLY A 243 -10.07 -29.09 -30.86
C GLY A 243 -9.41 -30.46 -30.81
N VAL A 244 -8.79 -30.85 -31.93
CA VAL A 244 -8.05 -32.11 -32.07
C VAL A 244 -6.57 -31.85 -31.78
N LYS A 245 -6.05 -32.44 -30.70
CA LYS A 245 -4.63 -32.36 -30.35
C LYS A 245 -3.81 -33.37 -31.16
N LYS A 246 -2.75 -32.89 -31.81
CA LYS A 246 -1.71 -33.69 -32.45
C LYS A 246 -0.34 -33.17 -32.00
N ASP A 247 0.40 -34.02 -31.30
CA ASP A 247 1.64 -33.65 -30.61
C ASP A 247 1.41 -32.43 -29.69
N ASN A 248 2.12 -31.32 -29.91
CA ASN A 248 1.99 -30.09 -29.13
C ASN A 248 1.07 -29.04 -29.77
N VAL A 249 0.34 -29.41 -30.83
CA VAL A 249 -0.55 -28.50 -31.55
C VAL A 249 -2.00 -28.95 -31.40
N THR A 250 -2.88 -28.04 -30.99
CA THR A 250 -4.33 -28.27 -30.97
C THR A 250 -4.98 -27.43 -32.05
N ILE A 251 -5.76 -28.06 -32.93
CA ILE A 251 -6.43 -27.39 -34.06
C ILE A 251 -7.94 -27.60 -33.96
N GLY A 252 -8.67 -26.48 -34.05
CA GLY A 252 -10.12 -26.43 -34.11
C GLY A 252 -10.70 -26.94 -35.43
N ASN A 253 -12.03 -26.93 -35.50
CA ASN A 253 -12.79 -27.37 -36.65
C ASN A 253 -12.66 -26.39 -37.83
N ASN A 254 -12.72 -26.90 -39.06
CA ASN A 254 -12.69 -26.11 -40.31
C ASN A 254 -11.46 -25.21 -40.52
N SER A 255 -10.46 -25.29 -39.66
CA SER A 255 -9.23 -24.51 -39.77
C SER A 255 -8.29 -25.07 -40.83
N LYS A 256 -7.67 -24.17 -41.59
CA LYS A 256 -6.76 -24.51 -42.69
C LYS A 256 -5.36 -24.02 -42.34
N VAL A 257 -4.45 -24.96 -42.20
CA VAL A 257 -3.02 -24.67 -41.99
C VAL A 257 -2.26 -25.08 -43.24
N ALA A 258 -1.56 -24.12 -43.86
CA ALA A 258 -0.75 -24.38 -45.04
C ALA A 258 0.36 -25.42 -44.73
N PRO A 259 0.67 -26.34 -45.65
CA PRO A 259 1.72 -27.36 -45.42
C PRO A 259 3.12 -26.79 -45.18
N THR A 260 3.36 -25.54 -45.58
CA THR A 260 4.64 -24.82 -45.40
C THR A 260 4.73 -24.07 -44.08
N ALA A 261 3.63 -23.96 -43.32
CA ALA A 261 3.62 -23.30 -42.02
C ALA A 261 4.40 -24.13 -40.98
N LYS A 262 5.14 -23.44 -40.11
CA LYS A 262 5.92 -24.05 -39.04
C LYS A 262 5.29 -23.74 -37.69
N LEU A 263 4.79 -24.77 -37.04
CA LEU A 263 4.25 -24.68 -35.68
C LEU A 263 5.26 -25.34 -34.73
N SER A 264 5.65 -24.62 -33.69
CA SER A 264 6.69 -25.06 -32.74
C SER A 264 6.28 -24.75 -31.29
N GLY A 265 6.79 -25.51 -30.33
CA GLY A 265 6.30 -25.41 -28.95
C GLY A 265 4.83 -25.81 -28.85
N ASN A 266 4.08 -25.19 -27.94
CA ASN A 266 2.67 -25.48 -27.72
C ASN A 266 1.77 -24.44 -28.43
N VAL A 267 1.04 -24.86 -29.46
CA VAL A 267 0.22 -23.95 -30.27
C VAL A 267 -1.24 -24.37 -30.27
N ILE A 268 -2.13 -23.42 -30.02
CA ILE A 268 -3.57 -23.63 -30.05
C ILE A 268 -4.15 -22.78 -31.18
N ILE A 269 -4.91 -23.41 -32.07
CA ILE A 269 -5.59 -22.76 -33.20
C ILE A 269 -7.08 -23.07 -33.05
N GLY A 270 -7.91 -22.02 -32.96
CA GLY A 270 -9.36 -22.10 -32.87
C GLY A 270 -10.02 -22.57 -34.15
N ASP A 271 -11.35 -22.48 -34.17
CA ASP A 271 -12.20 -22.88 -35.29
C ASP A 271 -12.18 -21.83 -36.42
N ASP A 272 -12.41 -22.27 -37.66
CA ASP A 272 -12.52 -21.43 -38.85
C ASP A 272 -11.31 -20.50 -39.11
N THR A 273 -10.12 -20.89 -38.64
CA THR A 273 -8.89 -20.10 -38.73
C THR A 273 -8.03 -20.51 -39.94
N ILE A 274 -7.44 -19.52 -40.62
CA ILE A 274 -6.61 -19.71 -41.82
C ILE A 274 -5.18 -19.26 -41.53
N ILE A 275 -4.24 -20.20 -41.64
CA ILE A 275 -2.80 -19.97 -41.54
C ILE A 275 -2.19 -20.17 -42.93
N GLU A 276 -1.73 -19.08 -43.54
CA GLU A 276 -1.19 -19.05 -44.91
C GLU A 276 0.26 -19.62 -44.99
N ASP A 277 0.86 -19.59 -46.19
CA ASP A 277 2.16 -20.20 -46.43
C ASP A 277 3.31 -19.52 -45.65
N TYR A 278 4.28 -20.32 -45.24
CA TYR A 278 5.52 -19.89 -44.56
C TYR A 278 5.32 -19.16 -43.23
N VAL A 279 4.14 -19.21 -42.61
CA VAL A 279 3.89 -18.65 -41.28
C VAL A 279 4.66 -19.45 -40.22
N GLU A 280 5.26 -18.75 -39.24
CA GLU A 280 5.93 -19.37 -38.09
C GLU A 280 5.19 -19.01 -36.80
N ILE A 281 4.70 -20.01 -36.07
CA ILE A 281 4.00 -19.81 -34.79
C ILE A 281 4.70 -20.60 -33.69
N THR A 282 4.97 -19.94 -32.56
CA THR A 282 5.60 -20.55 -31.39
C THR A 282 4.85 -20.20 -30.10
N ASP A 283 4.51 -21.20 -29.28
CA ASP A 283 3.95 -21.02 -27.92
C ASP A 283 2.77 -20.04 -27.82
N SER A 284 1.85 -20.07 -28.79
CA SER A 284 0.83 -19.04 -28.99
C SER A 284 -0.59 -19.60 -29.06
N VAL A 285 -1.57 -18.75 -28.71
CA VAL A 285 -3.00 -19.05 -28.80
C VAL A 285 -3.61 -18.19 -29.89
N ILE A 286 -4.12 -18.84 -30.94
CA ILE A 286 -4.87 -18.23 -32.03
C ILE A 286 -6.32 -18.66 -31.87
N SER A 287 -7.23 -17.72 -31.64
CA SER A 287 -8.64 -18.01 -31.38
C SER A 287 -9.42 -18.21 -32.69
N ASP A 288 -10.75 -18.06 -32.66
CA ASP A 288 -11.62 -18.43 -33.77
C ASP A 288 -11.65 -17.34 -34.87
N ASN A 289 -11.89 -17.75 -36.12
CA ASN A 289 -12.01 -16.86 -37.28
C ASN A 289 -10.82 -15.89 -37.45
N VAL A 290 -9.61 -16.38 -37.19
CA VAL A 290 -8.38 -15.60 -37.39
C VAL A 290 -7.78 -15.92 -38.76
N ARG A 291 -7.23 -14.91 -39.43
CA ARG A 291 -6.43 -15.11 -40.65
C ARG A 291 -5.03 -14.55 -40.46
N ILE A 292 -4.03 -15.37 -40.73
CA ILE A 292 -2.60 -15.00 -40.64
C ILE A 292 -1.97 -15.07 -42.02
N GLY A 293 -1.55 -13.91 -42.54
CA GLY A 293 -0.93 -13.74 -43.84
C GLY A 293 0.46 -14.37 -43.96
N ASN A 294 0.90 -14.54 -45.20
CA ASN A 294 2.08 -15.29 -45.60
C ASN A 294 3.35 -14.79 -44.90
N GLY A 295 4.22 -15.71 -44.48
CA GLY A 295 5.54 -15.36 -43.92
C GLY A 295 5.52 -14.61 -42.59
N SER A 296 4.37 -14.49 -41.93
CA SER A 296 4.25 -13.84 -40.62
C SER A 296 4.86 -14.69 -39.50
N LYS A 297 5.35 -14.04 -38.45
CA LYS A 297 5.93 -14.69 -37.27
C LYS A 297 5.18 -14.29 -36.01
N ILE A 298 4.71 -15.27 -35.27
CA ILE A 298 3.94 -15.06 -34.04
C ILE A 298 4.57 -15.90 -32.93
N LYS A 299 5.04 -15.23 -31.89
CA LYS A 299 5.71 -15.88 -30.76
C LYS A 299 5.04 -15.48 -29.45
N ARG A 300 4.75 -16.45 -28.59
CA ARG A 300 4.19 -16.23 -27.24
C ARG A 300 3.06 -15.19 -27.22
N SER A 301 2.16 -15.24 -28.20
CA SER A 301 1.12 -14.23 -28.36
C SER A 301 -0.27 -14.85 -28.24
N THR A 302 -1.21 -14.06 -27.74
CA THR A 302 -2.63 -14.43 -27.63
C THR A 302 -3.45 -13.57 -28.58
N ILE A 303 -4.03 -14.19 -29.60
CA ILE A 303 -4.85 -13.55 -30.62
C ILE A 303 -6.29 -13.98 -30.43
N TRP A 304 -7.19 -13.02 -30.17
CA TRP A 304 -8.62 -13.26 -29.99
C TRP A 304 -9.36 -13.39 -31.33
N ASN A 305 -10.67 -13.54 -31.26
CA ASN A 305 -11.51 -13.84 -32.40
C ASN A 305 -11.52 -12.73 -33.45
N ASP A 306 -11.77 -13.11 -34.71
CA ASP A 306 -12.01 -12.17 -35.81
C ASP A 306 -10.83 -11.21 -36.11
N VAL A 307 -9.60 -11.66 -35.87
CA VAL A 307 -8.40 -10.87 -36.14
C VAL A 307 -7.84 -11.21 -37.53
N MET A 308 -7.45 -10.18 -38.28
CA MET A 308 -6.72 -10.34 -39.54
C MET A 308 -5.29 -9.81 -39.37
N ILE A 309 -4.31 -10.67 -39.61
CA ILE A 309 -2.89 -10.34 -39.63
C ILE A 309 -2.40 -10.42 -41.08
N GLY A 310 -1.83 -9.32 -41.58
CA GLY A 310 -1.29 -9.20 -42.94
C GLY A 310 -0.03 -10.02 -43.17
N ASP A 311 0.47 -10.00 -44.41
CA ASP A 311 1.68 -10.74 -44.79
C ASP A 311 2.93 -10.16 -44.08
N PHE A 312 3.86 -11.02 -43.70
CA PHE A 312 5.16 -10.69 -43.09
C PHE A 312 5.08 -9.88 -41.80
N ALA A 313 3.98 -9.96 -41.05
CA ALA A 313 3.87 -9.31 -39.75
C ALA A 313 4.67 -10.08 -38.68
N GLU A 314 5.24 -9.38 -37.70
CA GLU A 314 5.97 -9.98 -36.58
C GLU A 314 5.36 -9.55 -35.24
N LEU A 315 5.00 -10.52 -34.40
CA LEU A 315 4.41 -10.34 -33.07
C LEU A 315 5.16 -11.19 -32.03
N SER A 316 5.42 -10.64 -30.84
CA SER A 316 6.08 -11.36 -29.75
C SER A 316 5.52 -10.94 -28.40
N ASP A 317 5.11 -11.88 -27.55
CA ASP A 317 4.65 -11.58 -26.18
C ASP A 317 3.45 -10.62 -26.13
N ASP A 318 2.55 -10.72 -27.10
CA ASP A 318 1.47 -9.74 -27.31
C ASP A 318 0.09 -10.31 -27.01
N VAL A 319 -0.86 -9.42 -26.73
CA VAL A 319 -2.29 -9.76 -26.66
C VAL A 319 -3.07 -8.87 -27.61
N ILE A 320 -3.71 -9.49 -28.61
CA ILE A 320 -4.51 -8.81 -29.63
C ILE A 320 -5.97 -9.23 -29.44
N CYS A 321 -6.81 -8.28 -29.03
CA CYS A 321 -8.24 -8.46 -28.83
C CYS A 321 -9.00 -8.53 -30.16
N SER A 322 -10.31 -8.73 -30.08
CA SER A 322 -11.14 -9.12 -31.22
C SER A 322 -11.32 -8.03 -32.26
N HIS A 323 -11.63 -8.44 -33.49
CA HIS A 323 -11.91 -7.54 -34.62
C HIS A 323 -10.76 -6.58 -34.98
N CYS A 324 -9.52 -6.91 -34.62
CA CYS A 324 -8.36 -6.12 -34.98
C CYS A 324 -7.84 -6.44 -36.38
N LYS A 325 -7.21 -5.46 -37.02
CA LYS A 325 -6.49 -5.64 -38.29
C LYS A 325 -5.04 -5.20 -38.13
N ILE A 326 -4.11 -6.11 -38.39
CA ILE A 326 -2.68 -5.83 -38.42
C ILE A 326 -2.24 -5.83 -39.89
N GLY A 327 -1.69 -4.71 -40.37
CA GLY A 327 -1.26 -4.54 -41.75
C GLY A 327 -0.02 -5.35 -42.11
N ASN A 328 0.26 -5.42 -43.41
CA ASN A 328 1.43 -6.13 -43.94
C ASN A 328 2.74 -5.52 -43.39
N SER A 329 3.71 -6.37 -43.10
CA SER A 329 5.04 -6.00 -42.59
C SER A 329 5.01 -5.16 -41.32
N ALA A 330 3.93 -5.20 -40.54
CA ALA A 330 3.87 -4.53 -39.24
C ALA A 330 4.66 -5.33 -38.19
N THR A 331 5.37 -4.63 -37.31
CA THR A 331 6.14 -5.23 -36.23
C THR A 331 5.57 -4.77 -34.88
N ILE A 332 5.07 -5.72 -34.11
CA ILE A 332 4.60 -5.55 -32.75
C ILE A 332 5.65 -6.14 -31.83
N PHE A 333 6.29 -5.29 -31.04
CA PHE A 333 7.33 -5.70 -30.09
C PHE A 333 6.70 -6.22 -28.79
N GLU A 334 7.54 -6.64 -27.84
CA GLU A 334 7.14 -7.35 -26.63
C GLU A 334 6.15 -6.59 -25.71
N ASN A 335 5.18 -7.32 -25.16
CA ASN A 335 4.21 -6.86 -24.16
C ASN A 335 3.28 -5.76 -24.66
N VAL A 336 2.81 -5.85 -25.90
CA VAL A 336 1.81 -4.93 -26.45
C VAL A 336 0.41 -5.51 -26.29
N PHE A 337 -0.51 -4.67 -25.79
CA PHE A 337 -1.92 -5.02 -25.57
C PHE A 337 -2.80 -4.17 -26.48
N ILE A 338 -3.38 -4.80 -27.50
CA ILE A 338 -4.23 -4.13 -28.49
C ILE A 338 -5.69 -4.52 -28.23
N SER A 339 -6.51 -3.53 -27.86
CA SER A 339 -7.94 -3.73 -27.59
C SER A 339 -8.78 -3.80 -28.86
N ASP A 340 -10.06 -4.13 -28.71
CA ASP A 340 -10.93 -4.48 -29.84
C ASP A 340 -11.04 -3.38 -30.91
N PHE A 341 -11.27 -3.80 -32.14
CA PHE A 341 -11.50 -2.91 -33.29
C PHE A 341 -10.34 -1.96 -33.61
N CYS A 342 -9.11 -2.29 -33.23
CA CYS A 342 -7.94 -1.51 -33.63
C CYS A 342 -7.48 -1.84 -35.04
N GLU A 343 -6.93 -0.83 -35.74
CA GLU A 343 -6.35 -0.99 -37.07
C GLU A 343 -4.90 -0.50 -37.07
N ILE A 344 -3.97 -1.41 -37.31
CA ILE A 344 -2.54 -1.14 -37.40
C ILE A 344 -2.16 -1.13 -38.88
N GLY A 345 -1.66 0.00 -39.37
CA GLY A 345 -1.28 0.17 -40.76
C GLY A 345 -0.07 -0.67 -41.16
N GLU A 346 0.14 -0.80 -42.47
CA GLU A 346 1.26 -1.53 -43.06
C GLU A 346 2.60 -0.90 -42.66
N ASN A 347 3.63 -1.70 -42.42
CA ASN A 347 4.97 -1.25 -41.99
C ASN A 347 4.98 -0.43 -40.69
N ALA A 348 3.92 -0.49 -39.88
CA ALA A 348 3.89 0.18 -38.59
C ALA A 348 4.71 -0.60 -37.54
N ASN A 349 5.33 0.13 -36.62
CA ASN A 349 6.15 -0.44 -35.54
C ASN A 349 5.57 -0.04 -34.18
N LEU A 350 5.14 -0.99 -33.37
CA LEU A 350 4.68 -0.74 -32.01
C LEU A 350 5.75 -1.20 -31.03
N LEU A 351 6.49 -0.25 -30.44
CA LEU A 351 7.55 -0.54 -29.47
C LEU A 351 7.03 -1.27 -28.20
N PRO A 352 7.91 -1.86 -27.39
CA PRO A 352 7.49 -2.65 -26.23
C PRO A 352 6.60 -1.92 -25.22
N ASN A 353 5.78 -2.67 -24.49
CA ASN A 353 4.91 -2.21 -23.38
C ASN A 353 3.80 -1.22 -23.80
N ILE A 354 3.40 -1.24 -25.06
CA ILE A 354 2.32 -0.38 -25.57
C ILE A 354 0.95 -0.94 -25.24
N LYS A 355 0.02 -0.05 -24.92
CA LYS A 355 -1.40 -0.35 -24.81
C LYS A 355 -2.17 0.48 -25.82
N LEU A 356 -3.09 -0.15 -26.54
CA LEU A 356 -4.04 0.50 -27.44
C LEU A 356 -5.47 0.27 -26.95
N TRP A 357 -6.22 1.37 -26.83
CA TRP A 357 -7.62 1.37 -26.45
C TRP A 357 -8.50 1.01 -27.65
N PRO A 358 -9.77 0.63 -27.44
CA PRO A 358 -10.62 0.22 -28.54
C PRO A 358 -10.70 1.27 -29.66
N LYS A 359 -10.84 0.79 -30.91
CA LYS A 359 -11.09 1.62 -32.10
C LYS A 359 -9.96 2.60 -32.45
N LYS A 360 -8.72 2.35 -32.01
CA LYS A 360 -7.56 3.18 -32.39
C LYS A 360 -7.01 2.75 -33.74
N ARG A 361 -6.57 3.74 -34.51
CA ARG A 361 -5.91 3.53 -35.81
C ARG A 361 -4.47 4.02 -35.74
N VAL A 362 -3.52 3.14 -36.06
CA VAL A 362 -2.11 3.47 -36.28
C VAL A 362 -1.89 3.57 -37.79
N HIS A 363 -1.36 4.69 -38.27
CA HIS A 363 -1.12 4.89 -39.69
C HIS A 363 0.01 3.99 -40.21
N SER A 364 -0.04 3.66 -41.50
CA SER A 364 1.03 2.90 -42.17
C SER A 364 2.39 3.60 -42.03
N GLY A 365 3.44 2.85 -41.76
CA GLY A 365 4.81 3.34 -41.56
C GLY A 365 5.06 4.07 -40.24
N ALA A 366 4.05 4.21 -39.37
CA ALA A 366 4.20 4.91 -38.10
C ALA A 366 4.96 4.05 -37.08
N THR A 367 5.90 4.65 -36.36
CA THR A 367 6.48 4.05 -35.14
C THR A 367 5.79 4.63 -33.93
N LEU A 368 5.06 3.79 -33.21
CA LEU A 368 4.46 4.13 -31.95
C LEU A 368 5.44 3.78 -30.83
N SER A 369 5.91 4.79 -30.11
CA SER A 369 6.85 4.66 -28.98
C SER A 369 6.20 4.87 -27.62
N ARG A 370 4.92 5.25 -27.59
CA ARG A 370 4.15 5.52 -26.38
C ARG A 370 2.74 5.00 -26.56
N SER A 371 2.16 4.47 -25.49
CA SER A 371 0.77 4.02 -25.47
C SER A 371 -0.14 5.17 -25.90
N LEU A 372 -1.11 4.91 -26.79
CA LEU A 372 -2.12 5.91 -27.17
C LEU A 372 -3.22 5.96 -26.11
N VAL A 373 -2.80 6.45 -24.95
CA VAL A 373 -3.63 6.69 -23.75
C VAL A 373 -3.97 8.16 -23.68
N GLN A 374 -5.10 8.46 -23.08
CA GLN A 374 -5.26 9.73 -22.39
C GLN A 374 -4.41 9.67 -21.09
N GLU A 375 -3.14 10.10 -21.19
CA GLU A 375 -2.13 10.34 -20.13
C GLU A 375 -1.48 9.13 -19.39
N GLU A 376 -0.18 9.28 -19.11
CA GLU A 376 0.80 8.28 -18.64
C GLU A 376 0.52 7.69 -17.25
N LYS A 377 0.95 6.43 -17.02
CA LYS A 377 0.65 5.65 -15.80
C LYS A 377 1.92 5.20 -15.07
N TRP A 378 1.92 5.46 -13.76
CA TRP A 378 2.86 5.03 -12.74
C TRP A 378 2.88 3.49 -12.60
N VAL A 379 4.06 2.88 -12.39
CA VAL A 379 4.26 1.40 -12.42
C VAL A 379 4.19 0.74 -11.02
N GLY A 380 4.00 1.51 -9.93
CA GLY A 380 3.83 0.99 -8.56
C GLY A 380 2.48 1.35 -7.90
N GLU A 381 2.31 1.00 -6.62
CA GLU A 381 1.29 1.61 -5.74
C GLU A 381 1.59 3.12 -5.60
N LEU A 382 0.55 3.94 -5.52
CA LEU A 382 0.70 5.39 -5.47
C LEU A 382 1.11 5.84 -4.06
N PHE A 383 0.56 5.17 -3.04
CA PHE A 383 0.79 5.47 -1.64
C PHE A 383 1.68 4.46 -0.96
N THR A 384 2.62 4.97 -0.15
CA THR A 384 3.26 4.23 0.93
C THR A 384 2.74 4.82 2.24
N ASP A 385 1.91 4.05 2.96
CA ASP A 385 1.10 4.53 4.09
C ASP A 385 0.12 5.66 3.65
N ALA A 386 0.36 6.91 4.05
CA ALA A 386 -0.44 8.09 3.69
C ALA A 386 0.33 9.11 2.83
N ARG A 387 1.48 8.69 2.31
CA ARG A 387 2.43 9.53 1.60
C ARG A 387 2.66 8.99 0.20
N ILE A 388 2.72 9.88 -0.77
CA ILE A 388 3.16 9.60 -2.13
C ILE A 388 4.61 10.10 -2.22
N SER A 389 5.53 9.23 -2.58
CA SER A 389 6.93 9.57 -2.77
C SER A 389 7.38 9.11 -4.16
N GLY A 390 8.10 9.97 -4.86
CA GLY A 390 8.61 9.65 -6.20
C GLY A 390 9.71 10.58 -6.66
N ALA A 391 10.41 10.18 -7.71
CA ALA A 391 11.50 10.94 -8.29
C ALA A 391 10.98 12.30 -8.78
N SER A 392 11.59 13.36 -8.25
CA SER A 392 11.23 14.73 -8.51
C SER A 392 11.32 15.04 -10.01
N ASN A 393 10.21 15.50 -10.61
CA ASN A 393 10.12 15.87 -12.02
C ASN A 393 10.45 14.74 -13.03
N ILE A 394 10.35 13.48 -12.59
CA ILE A 394 10.43 12.29 -13.44
C ILE A 394 9.15 11.48 -13.25
N GLU A 395 8.88 11.09 -12.02
CA GLU A 395 7.66 10.37 -11.65
C GLU A 395 6.60 11.38 -11.20
N ILE A 396 6.98 12.32 -10.32
CA ILE A 396 6.10 13.39 -9.82
C ILE A 396 6.31 14.66 -10.65
N GLN A 397 5.56 14.74 -11.76
CA GLN A 397 5.57 15.86 -12.72
C GLN A 397 4.30 16.74 -12.63
N PRO A 398 4.24 17.92 -13.27
CA PRO A 398 3.09 18.83 -13.18
C PRO A 398 1.74 18.19 -13.56
N GLU A 399 1.71 17.38 -14.63
CA GLU A 399 0.56 16.65 -15.15
C GLU A 399 0.05 15.64 -14.11
N PHE A 400 0.99 14.92 -13.50
CA PHE A 400 0.70 14.03 -12.38
C PHE A 400 0.00 14.79 -11.25
N GLY A 401 0.49 15.98 -10.90
CA GLY A 401 -0.13 16.82 -9.87
C GLY A 401 -1.57 17.25 -10.21
N ALA A 402 -1.84 17.66 -11.45
CA ALA A 402 -3.19 18.03 -11.87
C ALA A 402 -4.18 16.85 -11.79
N LYS A 403 -3.75 15.67 -12.23
CA LYS A 403 -4.53 14.44 -12.15
C LYS A 403 -4.74 13.98 -10.71
N LEU A 404 -3.69 14.03 -9.89
CA LEU A 404 -3.75 13.70 -8.47
C LEU A 404 -4.72 14.62 -7.73
N GLY A 405 -4.65 15.94 -7.93
CA GLY A 405 -5.56 16.88 -7.30
C GLY A 405 -7.03 16.61 -7.63
N ALA A 406 -7.32 16.26 -8.89
CA ALA A 406 -8.66 15.90 -9.29
C ALA A 406 -9.12 14.57 -8.67
N ALA A 407 -8.26 13.54 -8.64
CA ALA A 407 -8.55 12.25 -8.00
C ALA A 407 -8.80 12.40 -6.49
N ILE A 408 -8.02 13.25 -5.81
CA ILE A 408 -8.26 13.61 -4.40
C ILE A 408 -9.64 14.26 -4.26
N GLY A 409 -9.94 15.25 -5.09
CA GLY A 409 -11.19 15.99 -5.01
C GLY A 409 -12.44 15.13 -5.22
N MET A 410 -12.35 14.09 -6.05
CA MET A 410 -13.44 13.11 -6.25
C MET A 410 -13.83 12.33 -4.99
N VAL A 411 -12.93 12.21 -3.99
CA VAL A 411 -13.20 11.51 -2.73
C VAL A 411 -13.95 12.40 -1.73
N PHE A 412 -13.82 13.72 -1.85
CA PHE A 412 -14.47 14.67 -0.97
C PHE A 412 -15.77 15.20 -1.57
N LYS A 413 -16.66 15.71 -0.71
CA LYS A 413 -17.92 16.28 -1.18
C LYS A 413 -17.67 17.55 -2.01
N PRO A 414 -18.38 17.76 -3.14
CA PRO A 414 -18.33 19.02 -3.86
C PRO A 414 -18.63 20.21 -2.93
N ASN A 415 -18.06 21.37 -3.24
CA ASN A 415 -18.12 22.62 -2.47
C ASN A 415 -17.46 22.57 -1.08
N SER A 416 -16.85 21.44 -0.69
CA SER A 416 -16.04 21.40 0.54
C SER A 416 -14.74 22.21 0.39
N TYR A 417 -14.19 22.65 1.52
CA TYR A 417 -12.91 23.36 1.57
C TYR A 417 -11.76 22.38 1.85
N PHE A 418 -10.69 22.51 1.08
CA PHE A 418 -9.48 21.69 1.18
C PHE A 418 -8.26 22.58 1.38
N LEU A 419 -7.41 22.25 2.35
CA LEU A 419 -6.25 23.05 2.68
C LEU A 419 -5.02 22.57 1.89
N THR A 420 -4.25 23.49 1.31
CA THR A 420 -2.99 23.17 0.63
C THR A 420 -1.83 23.96 1.24
N SER A 421 -0.67 23.32 1.37
CA SER A 421 0.57 23.96 1.76
C SER A 421 1.78 23.25 1.17
N ARG A 422 2.96 23.85 1.29
CA ARG A 422 4.21 23.26 0.79
C ARG A 422 5.45 23.76 1.52
N ASP A 423 6.56 23.08 1.32
CA ASP A 423 7.91 23.47 1.75
C ASP A 423 8.54 24.53 0.81
N PRO A 424 9.77 25.04 1.00
CA PRO A 424 10.31 26.10 0.15
C PRO A 424 10.71 25.65 -1.27
N ASP A 425 10.71 24.35 -1.57
CA ASP A 425 11.25 23.79 -2.81
C ASP A 425 10.51 24.28 -4.07
N THR A 426 11.25 24.40 -5.17
CA THR A 426 10.74 24.94 -6.44
C THR A 426 9.77 23.97 -7.12
N LEU A 427 10.03 22.66 -7.06
CA LEU A 427 9.12 21.67 -7.61
C LEU A 427 7.87 21.53 -6.73
N SER A 428 8.01 21.55 -5.39
CA SER A 428 6.85 21.58 -4.48
C SER A 428 5.91 22.73 -4.79
N ARG A 429 6.47 23.91 -5.12
CA ARG A 429 5.69 25.09 -5.53
C ARG A 429 4.92 24.86 -6.84
N LEU A 430 5.56 24.22 -7.82
CA LEU A 430 4.95 23.90 -9.11
C LEU A 430 3.83 22.88 -8.95
N LEU A 431 4.09 21.78 -8.24
CA LEU A 431 3.13 20.71 -7.99
C LEU A 431 1.93 21.19 -7.17
N LYS A 432 2.14 22.05 -6.17
CA LYS A 432 1.03 22.59 -5.39
C LYS A 432 0.05 23.37 -6.26
N ARG A 433 0.55 24.11 -7.25
CA ARG A 433 -0.31 24.83 -8.21
C ARG A 433 -1.11 23.85 -9.06
N THR A 434 -0.49 22.80 -9.60
CA THR A 434 -1.21 21.85 -10.45
C THR A 434 -2.23 21.03 -9.66
N ILE A 435 -1.89 20.57 -8.45
CA ILE A 435 -2.82 19.89 -7.55
C ILE A 435 -4.00 20.80 -7.19
N THR A 436 -3.73 22.07 -6.87
CA THR A 436 -4.79 23.06 -6.58
C THR A 436 -5.74 23.22 -7.76
N SER A 437 -5.21 23.34 -8.98
CA SER A 437 -6.03 23.38 -10.20
C SER A 437 -6.86 22.10 -10.39
N GLY A 438 -6.28 20.93 -10.11
CA GLY A 438 -6.95 19.64 -10.16
C GLY A 438 -8.15 19.57 -9.20
N LEU A 439 -7.95 19.97 -7.94
CA LEU A 439 -9.01 20.05 -6.92
C LEU A 439 -10.13 20.99 -7.33
N ALA A 440 -9.80 22.22 -7.72
CA ALA A 440 -10.78 23.24 -8.13
C ALA A 440 -11.64 22.77 -9.32
N SER A 441 -11.03 22.08 -10.29
CA SER A 441 -11.73 21.60 -11.49
C SER A 441 -12.77 20.50 -11.26
N VAL A 442 -12.81 19.91 -10.06
CA VAL A 442 -13.86 18.94 -9.63
C VAL A 442 -14.76 19.53 -8.54
N GLY A 443 -14.76 20.86 -8.38
CA GLY A 443 -15.67 21.59 -7.50
C GLY A 443 -15.24 21.67 -6.03
N ILE A 444 -13.95 21.49 -5.74
CA ILE A 444 -13.42 21.64 -4.39
C ILE A 444 -12.85 23.06 -4.21
N ASN A 445 -13.30 23.75 -3.16
CA ASN A 445 -12.74 25.05 -2.79
C ASN A 445 -11.38 24.84 -2.11
N VAL A 446 -10.37 25.60 -2.50
CA VAL A 446 -9.00 25.44 -2.01
C VAL A 446 -8.58 26.66 -1.20
N ASN A 447 -8.11 26.42 0.03
CA ASN A 447 -7.42 27.42 0.83
C ASN A 447 -5.92 27.11 0.81
N ASP A 448 -5.10 28.08 0.43
CA ASP A 448 -3.67 27.90 0.17
C ASP A 448 -2.83 28.69 1.18
N LEU A 449 -2.17 27.96 2.09
CA LEU A 449 -1.26 28.54 3.09
C LEU A 449 0.12 28.91 2.51
N GLN A 450 0.34 28.64 1.23
CA GLN A 450 1.61 28.90 0.56
C GLN A 450 2.79 28.14 1.20
N ILE A 451 3.70 28.84 1.88
CA ILE A 451 4.91 28.27 2.48
C ILE A 451 4.73 28.21 3.99
N VAL A 452 4.50 27.03 4.52
CA VAL A 452 4.35 26.81 5.98
C VAL A 452 4.86 25.42 6.33
N SER A 453 5.23 25.22 7.58
CA SER A 453 5.62 23.89 8.07
C SER A 453 4.41 22.93 8.16
N ILE A 454 4.68 21.63 8.22
CA ILE A 454 3.62 20.62 8.40
C ILE A 454 2.84 20.84 9.71
N PRO A 455 3.49 21.10 10.87
CA PRO A 455 2.75 21.34 12.10
C PRO A 455 1.78 22.52 12.02
N GLN A 456 2.18 23.62 11.37
CA GLN A 456 1.29 24.77 11.11
C GLN A 456 0.11 24.37 10.21
N THR A 457 0.36 23.55 9.18
CA THR A 457 -0.69 23.04 8.29
C THR A 457 -1.72 22.20 9.08
N ARG A 458 -1.25 21.26 9.91
CA ARG A 458 -2.14 20.43 10.73
C ARG A 458 -2.94 21.26 11.73
N GLN A 459 -2.34 22.30 12.32
CA GLN A 459 -3.03 23.21 13.25
C GLN A 459 -4.15 24.00 12.55
N GLU A 460 -3.93 24.48 11.33
CA GLU A 460 -4.97 25.16 10.56
C GLU A 460 -6.12 24.21 10.20
N ILE A 461 -5.83 22.94 9.83
CA ILE A 461 -6.87 21.93 9.55
C ILE A 461 -7.79 21.72 10.77
N ARG A 462 -7.20 21.67 11.97
CA ARG A 462 -7.91 21.48 13.24
C ARG A 462 -8.90 22.58 13.61
N THR A 463 -8.93 23.70 12.88
CA THR A 463 -10.00 24.69 13.04
C THR A 463 -11.38 24.15 12.65
N GLY A 464 -11.44 22.97 12.02
CA GLY A 464 -12.69 22.28 11.64
C GLY A 464 -13.33 22.82 10.35
N LYS A 465 -12.66 23.76 9.67
CA LYS A 465 -13.15 24.40 8.45
C LYS A 465 -12.95 23.56 7.19
N TYR A 466 -12.09 22.54 7.26
CA TYR A 466 -11.56 21.83 6.10
C TYR A 466 -11.96 20.35 6.12
N ALA A 467 -12.33 19.82 4.95
CA ALA A 467 -12.61 18.39 4.79
C ALA A 467 -11.33 17.53 4.79
N GLY A 468 -10.19 18.17 4.53
CA GLY A 468 -8.86 17.58 4.56
C GLY A 468 -7.82 18.58 4.12
N GLY A 469 -6.60 18.11 3.93
CA GLY A 469 -5.54 18.95 3.36
C GLY A 469 -4.39 18.17 2.75
N ILE A 470 -3.44 18.90 2.20
CA ILE A 470 -2.25 18.35 1.56
C ILE A 470 -1.03 19.22 1.86
N HIS A 471 0.11 18.57 2.07
CA HIS A 471 1.41 19.22 2.15
C HIS A 471 2.39 18.58 1.18
N ILE A 472 3.09 19.41 0.40
CA ILE A 472 4.09 18.96 -0.58
C ILE A 472 5.47 19.42 -0.15
N ARG A 473 6.42 18.49 -0.10
CA ARG A 473 7.81 18.81 0.26
C ARG A 473 8.83 18.04 -0.54
N ARG A 474 10.06 18.55 -0.59
CA ARG A 474 11.23 17.74 -0.92
C ARG A 474 11.44 16.71 0.19
N SER A 475 11.69 15.45 -0.18
CA SER A 475 11.83 14.38 0.79
C SER A 475 13.05 14.64 1.68
N PRO A 476 12.90 14.65 3.02
CA PRO A 476 14.01 14.81 3.95
C PRO A 476 14.93 13.57 3.97
N ARG A 477 14.50 12.44 3.40
CA ARG A 477 15.29 11.21 3.29
C ARG A 477 16.18 11.22 2.06
N ASN A 478 15.63 11.65 0.92
CA ASN A 478 16.32 11.68 -0.37
C ASN A 478 16.00 12.98 -1.11
N PRO A 479 16.97 13.90 -1.30
CA PRO A 479 16.73 15.18 -1.94
C PRO A 479 16.30 15.08 -3.42
N ASN A 480 16.50 13.94 -4.08
CA ASN A 480 16.05 13.72 -5.46
C ASN A 480 14.57 13.31 -5.54
N MET A 481 13.88 13.20 -4.41
CA MET A 481 12.49 12.74 -4.31
C MET A 481 11.59 13.87 -3.79
N THR A 482 10.33 13.85 -4.21
CA THR A 482 9.26 14.69 -3.66
C THR A 482 8.31 13.82 -2.85
N ASP A 483 7.90 14.32 -1.67
CA ASP A 483 6.89 13.72 -0.82
C ASP A 483 5.60 14.58 -0.88
N ILE A 484 4.47 13.94 -1.12
CA ILE A 484 3.12 14.53 -1.01
C ILE A 484 2.39 13.81 0.12
N ILE A 485 1.96 14.56 1.13
CA ILE A 485 1.32 14.04 2.34
C ILE A 485 -0.12 14.54 2.37
N ILE A 486 -1.08 13.64 2.55
CA ILE A 486 -2.50 13.99 2.56
C ILE A 486 -3.07 13.79 3.97
N PHE A 487 -3.88 14.76 4.40
CA PHE A 487 -4.49 14.81 5.72
C PHE A 487 -6.01 14.69 5.65
N ASN A 488 -6.60 14.07 6.67
CA ASN A 488 -8.05 14.07 6.89
C ASN A 488 -8.52 15.39 7.54
N SER A 489 -9.84 15.52 7.77
CA SER A 489 -10.46 16.70 8.38
C SER A 489 -10.02 16.99 9.82
N GLU A 490 -9.48 16.00 10.53
CA GLU A 490 -8.91 16.20 11.86
C GLU A 490 -7.50 16.79 11.76
N GLY A 491 -6.81 16.64 10.62
CA GLY A 491 -5.41 17.00 10.42
C GLY A 491 -4.45 15.82 10.63
N ARG A 492 -4.95 14.58 10.78
CA ARG A 492 -4.16 13.33 10.80
C ARG A 492 -3.89 12.85 9.39
N ASP A 493 -2.96 11.92 9.23
CA ASP A 493 -2.72 11.24 7.95
C ASP A 493 -3.99 10.49 7.49
N ILE A 494 -4.24 10.46 6.18
CA ILE A 494 -5.40 9.72 5.64
C ILE A 494 -5.26 8.20 5.82
N GLY A 495 -6.38 7.54 6.09
CA GLY A 495 -6.44 6.09 6.24
C GLY A 495 -6.43 5.32 4.92
N THR A 496 -6.14 4.02 4.98
CA THR A 496 -5.97 3.14 3.81
C THR A 496 -7.20 3.03 2.90
N ALA A 497 -8.41 3.17 3.45
CA ALA A 497 -9.64 3.16 2.64
C ALA A 497 -9.72 4.39 1.71
N VAL A 498 -9.28 5.55 2.21
CA VAL A 498 -9.25 6.81 1.46
C VAL A 498 -8.14 6.76 0.42
N THR A 499 -6.93 6.29 0.78
CA THR A 499 -5.82 6.16 -0.18
C THR A 499 -6.21 5.27 -1.36
N LYS A 500 -6.82 4.10 -1.11
CA LYS A 500 -7.33 3.20 -2.17
C LYS A 500 -8.41 3.84 -3.03
N SER A 501 -9.26 4.68 -2.44
CA SER A 501 -10.27 5.42 -3.20
C SER A 501 -9.63 6.46 -4.11
N ILE A 502 -8.64 7.21 -3.62
CA ILE A 502 -7.85 8.15 -4.42
C ILE A 502 -7.13 7.40 -5.54
N GLU A 503 -6.48 6.27 -5.25
CA GLU A 503 -5.84 5.41 -6.25
C GLU A 503 -6.83 4.93 -7.31
N ARG A 504 -8.02 4.51 -6.89
CA ARG A 504 -9.09 4.12 -7.82
C ARG A 504 -9.46 5.27 -8.76
N TYR A 505 -9.57 6.51 -8.29
CA TYR A 505 -9.84 7.68 -9.16
C TYR A 505 -8.61 8.16 -9.93
N PHE A 506 -7.40 7.90 -9.43
CA PHE A 506 -6.16 8.29 -10.09
C PHE A 506 -5.82 7.32 -11.23
N TYR A 507 -6.00 6.02 -11.01
CA TYR A 507 -5.77 4.98 -12.00
C TYR A 507 -7.01 4.65 -12.84
N GLY A 508 -8.20 4.92 -12.31
CA GLY A 508 -9.48 4.84 -13.01
C GLY A 508 -9.74 6.15 -13.73
N GLU A 509 -10.16 6.06 -15.00
CA GLU A 509 -10.24 7.21 -15.90
C GLU A 509 -11.53 8.05 -15.72
N ASP A 510 -12.26 7.87 -14.60
CA ASP A 510 -13.56 8.51 -14.31
C ASP A 510 -13.44 9.75 -13.42
N ILE A 511 -12.61 10.73 -13.83
CA ILE A 511 -12.59 12.05 -13.17
C ILE A 511 -13.78 12.87 -13.70
N ARG A 512 -14.81 13.03 -12.87
CA ARG A 512 -15.99 13.83 -13.23
C ARG A 512 -15.72 15.31 -12.99
N ARG A 513 -15.59 16.08 -14.06
CA ARG A 513 -15.52 17.55 -13.99
C ARG A 513 -16.87 18.15 -13.65
N VAL A 514 -16.85 19.26 -12.94
CA VAL A 514 -18.04 20.06 -12.64
C VAL A 514 -18.35 21.05 -13.77
N HIS A 515 -19.55 21.62 -13.76
CA HIS A 515 -19.91 22.70 -14.68
C HIS A 515 -19.04 23.94 -14.40
N TYR A 516 -18.87 24.83 -15.39
CA TYR A 516 -17.96 25.98 -15.25
C TYR A 516 -18.35 26.94 -14.10
N GLU A 517 -19.64 26.98 -13.74
CA GLU A 517 -20.17 27.78 -12.62
C GLU A 517 -19.88 27.15 -11.25
N ASP A 518 -19.57 25.86 -11.22
CA ASP A 518 -19.33 25.08 -10.00
C ASP A 518 -17.83 24.85 -9.75
N VAL A 519 -16.94 25.47 -10.54
CA VAL A 519 -15.49 25.38 -10.34
C VAL A 519 -15.11 25.98 -8.99
N GLY A 520 -14.34 25.25 -8.20
CA GLY A 520 -13.97 25.65 -6.85
C GLY A 520 -13.09 26.91 -6.81
N GLU A 521 -13.29 27.74 -5.79
CA GLU A 521 -12.50 28.95 -5.58
C GLU A 521 -11.16 28.66 -4.92
N ILE A 522 -10.14 29.47 -5.24
CA ILE A 522 -8.83 29.43 -4.59
C ILE A 522 -8.67 30.69 -3.73
N ARG A 523 -8.46 30.52 -2.42
CA ARG A 523 -8.31 31.60 -1.44
C ARG A 523 -7.02 31.46 -0.65
N TYR A 524 -6.56 32.57 -0.08
CA TYR A 524 -5.37 32.62 0.77
C TYR A 524 -5.79 33.03 2.19
N PRO A 525 -5.85 32.10 3.16
CA PRO A 525 -6.24 32.43 4.52
C PRO A 525 -5.31 33.47 5.15
N GLU A 526 -5.92 34.45 5.83
CA GLU A 526 -5.18 35.44 6.60
C GLU A 526 -5.02 34.98 8.05
N ARG A 527 -3.99 35.48 8.73
CA ARG A 527 -3.76 35.31 10.18
C ARG A 527 -3.51 33.86 10.68
N SER A 528 -3.37 32.85 9.81
CA SER A 528 -3.05 31.47 10.23
C SER A 528 -1.80 31.37 11.11
N ASN A 529 -0.77 32.18 10.82
CA ASN A 529 0.45 32.23 11.64
C ASN A 529 0.20 32.81 13.04
N GLU A 530 -0.71 33.79 13.17
CA GLU A 530 -1.06 34.37 14.47
C GLU A 530 -1.85 33.37 15.31
N ILE A 531 -2.79 32.65 14.69
CA ILE A 531 -3.57 31.60 15.37
C ILE A 531 -2.65 30.50 15.90
N TYR A 532 -1.67 30.06 15.10
CA TYR A 532 -0.66 29.10 15.55
C TYR A 532 0.16 29.65 16.73
N LEU A 533 0.67 30.87 16.60
CA LEU A 533 1.49 31.55 17.62
C LEU A 533 0.75 31.67 18.96
N ASP A 534 -0.49 32.16 18.94
CA ASP A 534 -1.27 32.39 20.15
C ASP A 534 -1.59 31.05 20.84
N ARG A 535 -2.04 30.04 20.08
CA ARG A 535 -2.28 28.69 20.62
C ARG A 535 -1.02 28.06 21.19
N PHE A 536 0.11 28.21 20.51
CA PHE A 536 1.41 27.71 20.96
C PHE A 536 1.74 28.26 22.34
N LEU A 537 1.65 29.57 22.48
CA LEU A 537 1.97 30.25 23.72
C LEU A 537 0.93 29.95 24.80
N ASP A 538 -0.36 29.84 24.47
CA ASP A 538 -1.44 29.53 25.43
C ASP A 538 -1.34 28.11 26.00
N SER A 539 -0.60 27.22 25.33
CA SER A 539 -0.42 25.82 25.73
C SER A 539 0.81 25.59 26.63
N LEU A 540 1.57 26.65 26.95
CA LEU A 540 2.78 26.59 27.75
C LEU A 540 2.69 27.51 28.99
N ASP A 541 3.36 27.12 30.08
CA ASP A 541 3.62 27.98 31.23
C ASP A 541 4.73 28.99 30.89
N ARG A 542 4.32 30.13 30.33
CA ARG A 542 5.22 31.20 29.90
C ARG A 542 5.98 31.82 31.06
N GLU A 543 5.34 31.94 32.22
CA GLU A 543 5.94 32.62 33.36
C GLU A 543 7.06 31.76 33.97
N ALA A 544 6.87 30.44 34.05
CA ALA A 544 7.93 29.51 34.44
C ALA A 544 9.15 29.63 33.50
N ILE A 545 8.93 29.63 32.18
CA ILE A 545 10.01 29.74 31.19
C ILE A 545 10.75 31.08 31.33
N ARG A 546 10.00 32.19 31.45
CA ARG A 546 10.58 33.55 31.55
C ARG A 546 11.41 33.72 32.83
N GLN A 547 10.95 33.17 33.95
CA GLN A 547 11.66 33.25 35.23
C GLN A 547 12.99 32.46 35.22
N ARG A 548 13.11 31.44 34.36
CA ARG A 548 14.34 30.64 34.25
C ARG A 548 15.44 31.31 33.45
N GLU A 549 15.12 32.35 32.66
CA GLU A 549 16.06 33.14 31.85
C GLU A 549 16.98 32.31 30.95
N PHE A 550 16.41 31.33 30.24
CA PHE A 550 17.17 30.39 29.42
C PHE A 550 18.06 31.08 28.37
N LYS A 551 19.29 30.57 28.26
CA LYS A 551 20.22 30.90 27.17
C LYS A 551 20.42 29.70 26.26
N VAL A 552 19.86 29.77 25.05
CA VAL A 552 19.83 28.64 24.12
C VAL A 552 20.54 28.91 22.81
N LEU A 553 21.12 27.85 22.24
CA LEU A 553 21.53 27.82 20.84
C LEU A 553 20.40 27.20 20.01
N MET A 554 20.03 27.83 18.90
CA MET A 554 18.96 27.36 18.02
C MET A 554 19.46 27.28 16.58
N ASP A 555 19.60 26.07 16.05
CA ASP A 555 19.85 25.84 14.64
C ASP A 555 18.55 25.52 13.90
N TYR A 556 18.23 26.33 12.89
CA TYR A 556 17.02 26.19 12.08
C TYR A 556 17.20 25.32 10.83
N SER A 557 18.43 24.88 10.55
CA SER A 557 18.78 24.07 9.37
C SER A 557 18.23 24.63 8.06
N TYR A 558 18.23 25.96 7.91
CA TYR A 558 17.65 26.69 6.77
C TYR A 558 16.15 26.40 6.52
N GLY A 559 15.45 25.92 7.54
CA GLY A 559 14.06 25.46 7.49
C GLY A 559 13.03 26.53 7.76
N LEU A 560 11.75 26.17 7.63
CA LEU A 560 10.62 27.10 7.74
C LEU A 560 10.36 27.63 9.15
N ALA A 561 10.89 26.95 10.18
CA ALA A 561 10.79 27.41 11.56
C ALA A 561 11.43 28.80 11.76
N SER A 562 12.45 29.16 10.97
CA SER A 562 13.12 30.47 11.02
C SER A 562 12.16 31.66 10.83
N ASN A 563 11.04 31.48 10.11
CA ASN A 563 10.09 32.56 9.84
C ASN A 563 9.18 32.91 11.03
N ILE A 564 9.00 32.01 12.00
CA ILE A 564 8.02 32.17 13.08
C ILE A 564 8.60 31.95 14.47
N TYR A 565 9.55 31.03 14.60
CA TYR A 565 10.04 30.57 15.89
C TYR A 565 10.91 31.58 16.65
N PRO A 566 11.74 32.44 16.02
CA PRO A 566 12.42 33.53 16.73
C PRO A 566 11.45 34.45 17.49
N ARG A 567 10.26 34.70 16.91
CA ARG A 567 9.20 35.49 17.55
C ARG A 567 8.58 34.75 18.74
N ILE A 568 8.45 33.43 18.65
CA ILE A 568 7.98 32.57 19.76
C ILE A 568 8.97 32.65 20.92
N LEU A 569 10.26 32.41 20.66
CA LEU A 569 11.32 32.47 21.68
C LEU A 569 11.38 33.84 22.37
N GLY A 570 11.31 34.92 21.59
CA GLY A 570 11.26 36.28 22.15
C GLY A 570 10.04 36.52 23.05
N LYS A 571 8.87 35.99 22.69
CA LYS A 571 7.66 36.08 23.54
C LYS A 571 7.73 35.20 24.80
N LEU A 572 8.53 34.13 24.77
CA LEU A 572 8.84 33.29 25.92
C LEU A 572 9.98 33.85 26.80
N GLY A 573 10.59 34.99 26.41
CA GLY A 573 11.69 35.61 27.14
C GLY A 573 13.00 34.79 27.09
N VAL A 574 13.17 33.95 26.08
CA VAL A 574 14.37 33.12 25.88
C VAL A 574 15.42 33.92 25.12
N ASP A 575 16.66 33.92 25.62
CA ASP A 575 17.82 34.50 24.94
C ASP A 575 18.42 33.43 23.99
N ALA A 576 18.25 33.63 22.68
CA ALA A 576 18.53 32.61 21.69
C ALA A 576 19.58 33.07 20.66
N LEU A 577 20.71 32.36 20.58
CA LEU A 577 21.66 32.48 19.47
C LEU A 577 21.16 31.64 18.30
N SER A 578 20.88 32.28 17.17
CA SER A 578 20.31 31.63 15.99
C SER A 578 21.39 31.24 14.98
N LEU A 579 21.35 30.00 14.49
CA LEU A 579 22.16 29.49 13.37
C LEU A 579 21.24 29.12 12.21
N HIS A 580 21.74 29.33 10.99
CA HIS A 580 21.04 28.95 9.75
C HIS A 580 19.58 29.46 9.68
N ASP A 581 19.36 30.69 10.14
CA ASP A 581 18.07 31.31 10.48
C ASP A 581 17.32 31.94 9.31
N TYR A 582 17.55 31.45 8.10
CA TYR A 582 16.83 31.89 6.90
C TYR A 582 16.45 30.69 6.03
N VAL A 583 15.33 30.82 5.33
CA VAL A 583 14.82 29.75 4.48
C VAL A 583 15.64 29.64 3.19
N ASP A 584 16.22 28.47 2.94
CA ASP A 584 16.96 28.17 1.71
C ASP A 584 16.56 26.81 1.14
N ALA A 585 15.88 26.83 -0.02
CA ALA A 585 15.42 25.62 -0.70
C ALA A 585 16.56 24.75 -1.25
N TYR A 586 17.75 25.30 -1.51
CA TYR A 586 18.88 24.55 -2.07
C TYR A 586 19.71 23.89 -0.97
N LYS A 587 19.81 24.54 0.20
CA LYS A 587 20.52 23.99 1.37
C LYS A 587 19.72 23.00 2.20
N TYR A 588 18.47 22.72 1.82
CA TYR A 588 17.59 21.72 2.41
C TYR A 588 18.15 20.28 2.23
N LYS A 589 19.07 19.83 3.09
CA LYS A 589 19.79 18.54 2.93
C LYS A 589 19.19 17.42 3.80
N SER A 590 19.44 16.17 3.39
CA SER A 590 18.91 14.96 4.04
C SER A 590 19.49 14.75 5.45
N ALA A 591 18.62 14.37 6.40
CA ALA A 591 18.90 14.29 7.83
C ALA A 591 19.91 13.18 8.24
N ILE A 592 20.05 12.10 7.47
CA ILE A 592 20.70 10.86 7.97
C ILE A 592 22.23 10.92 7.92
N ASN A 593 22.82 11.52 6.87
CA ASN A 593 24.28 11.62 6.75
C ASN A 593 24.87 12.92 7.36
N HIS A 594 24.01 13.89 7.70
CA HIS A 594 24.44 15.25 8.06
C HIS A 594 24.27 15.61 9.55
N GLN A 595 23.54 14.78 10.33
CA GLN A 595 23.44 14.96 11.79
C GLN A 595 24.83 15.00 12.47
N LEU A 596 25.84 14.39 11.84
CA LEU A 596 27.24 14.42 12.28
C LEU A 596 27.98 15.72 11.93
N GLN A 597 27.72 16.35 10.78
CA GLN A 597 28.46 17.55 10.32
C GLN A 597 27.85 18.88 10.78
N GLU A 598 26.52 19.03 10.82
CA GLU A 598 25.87 20.26 11.32
C GLU A 598 25.86 20.29 12.85
N GLY A 599 25.66 19.12 13.48
CA GLY A 599 25.82 18.94 14.91
C GLY A 599 27.22 19.31 15.40
N GLU A 600 28.25 19.16 14.58
CA GLU A 600 29.62 19.55 14.91
C GLU A 600 29.79 21.06 15.14
N GLU A 601 29.14 21.92 14.35
CA GLU A 601 29.21 23.36 14.52
C GLU A 601 28.46 23.79 15.79
N ALA A 602 27.25 23.27 15.98
CA ALA A 602 26.48 23.50 17.20
C ALA A 602 27.27 23.05 18.45
N VAL A 603 27.87 21.86 18.42
CA VAL A 603 28.70 21.33 19.52
C VAL A 603 29.92 22.23 19.79
N LYS A 604 30.62 22.70 18.75
CA LYS A 604 31.78 23.61 18.90
C LYS A 604 31.37 24.94 19.54
N ILE A 605 30.22 25.50 19.14
CA ILE A 605 29.68 26.74 19.69
C ILE A 605 29.24 26.56 21.15
N MET A 606 28.49 25.50 21.45
CA MET A 606 28.07 25.16 22.82
C MET A 606 29.27 25.11 23.77
N ARG A 607 30.35 24.41 23.39
CA ARG A 607 31.59 24.30 24.20
C ARG A 607 32.35 25.62 24.36
N SER A 608 32.20 26.54 23.41
CA SER A 608 32.99 27.79 23.36
C SER A 608 32.29 28.96 24.05
N LEU A 609 30.96 29.05 23.93
CA LEU A 609 30.18 30.18 24.39
C LEU A 609 29.38 29.91 25.68
N GLY A 610 29.36 28.66 26.16
CA GLY A 610 28.78 28.31 27.47
C GLY A 610 27.26 28.48 27.55
N TYR A 611 26.55 28.19 26.46
CA TYR A 611 25.08 28.11 26.44
C TYR A 611 24.61 26.88 27.23
N GLU A 612 23.42 26.98 27.83
CA GLU A 612 22.87 25.92 28.69
C GLU A 612 22.29 24.76 27.86
N LEU A 613 21.70 25.07 26.71
CA LEU A 613 21.02 24.09 25.88
C LEU A 613 21.03 24.48 24.41
N GLY A 614 21.32 23.52 23.54
CA GLY A 614 21.29 23.67 22.10
C GLY A 614 20.21 22.80 21.47
N PHE A 615 19.47 23.36 20.53
CA PHE A 615 18.48 22.63 19.74
C PHE A 615 18.79 22.75 18.24
N ILE A 616 18.59 21.66 17.52
CA ILE A 616 18.67 21.62 16.06
C ILE A 616 17.30 21.17 15.56
N LEU A 617 16.60 22.04 14.84
CA LEU A 617 15.30 21.76 14.24
C LEU A 617 15.50 21.19 12.84
N GLU A 618 14.89 20.04 12.55
CA GLU A 618 14.84 19.51 11.19
C GLU A 618 14.15 20.55 10.26
N PRO A 619 14.54 20.67 8.98
CA PRO A 619 13.99 21.70 8.08
C PRO A 619 12.45 21.72 7.95
N GLY A 620 11.78 20.58 8.15
CA GLY A 620 10.32 20.44 8.16
C GLY A 620 9.64 20.86 9.48
N ALA A 621 10.42 21.23 10.51
CA ALA A 621 10.00 21.62 11.86
C ALA A 621 9.22 20.56 12.66
N GLU A 622 9.31 19.27 12.27
CA GLU A 622 8.61 18.17 12.95
C GLU A 622 9.46 17.51 14.05
N LYS A 623 10.79 17.57 13.95
CA LYS A 623 11.72 16.84 14.84
C LYS A 623 12.86 17.72 15.33
N ILE A 624 13.45 17.33 16.46
CA ILE A 624 14.55 18.04 17.11
C ILE A 624 15.74 17.11 17.40
N SER A 625 16.94 17.69 17.44
CA SER A 625 18.09 17.14 18.16
C SER A 625 18.49 18.09 19.28
N VAL A 626 19.14 17.58 20.32
CA VAL A 626 19.51 18.35 21.51
C VAL A 626 21.00 18.18 21.82
N VAL A 627 21.64 19.29 22.15
CA VAL A 627 23.03 19.36 22.64
C VAL A 627 22.99 20.00 24.03
N ASP A 628 23.60 19.37 25.03
CA ASP A 628 23.69 19.96 26.37
C ASP A 628 24.84 20.98 26.50
N GLU A 629 24.97 21.57 27.69
CA GLU A 629 26.02 22.54 28.03
C GLU A 629 27.43 21.96 27.98
N ARG A 630 27.58 20.63 28.01
CA ARG A 630 28.87 19.93 27.87
C ARG A 630 29.26 19.79 26.38
N GLY A 631 28.37 20.14 25.47
CA GLY A 631 28.52 19.89 24.04
C GLY A 631 28.39 18.41 23.69
N VAL A 632 27.50 17.69 24.37
CA VAL A 632 27.11 16.31 24.03
C VAL A 632 25.84 16.35 23.20
N LEU A 633 25.95 15.96 21.92
CA LEU A 633 24.80 15.73 21.05
C LEU A 633 24.18 14.36 21.38
N TYR A 634 22.91 14.34 21.79
CA TYR A 634 22.26 13.11 22.20
C TYR A 634 21.85 12.23 21.02
N ALA A 635 22.18 10.94 21.12
CA ALA A 635 21.64 9.94 20.23
C ALA A 635 20.10 9.88 20.36
N PRO A 636 19.34 9.63 19.27
CA PRO A 636 17.89 9.80 19.28
C PRO A 636 17.16 8.97 20.34
N ALA A 637 17.57 7.70 20.55
CA ALA A 637 17.01 6.84 21.62
C ALA A 637 17.30 7.36 23.04
N ARG A 638 18.48 7.97 23.26
CA ARG A 638 18.86 8.55 24.55
C ARG A 638 18.06 9.81 24.82
N LEU A 639 17.90 10.66 23.81
CA LEU A 639 17.07 11.86 23.90
C LEU A 639 15.62 11.53 24.30
N LEU A 640 15.04 10.48 23.70
CA LEU A 640 13.71 10.00 24.08
C LEU A 640 13.63 9.61 25.56
N ALA A 641 14.64 8.93 26.11
CA ALA A 641 14.66 8.58 27.53
C ALA A 641 14.70 9.81 28.43
N ILE A 642 15.51 10.82 28.09
CA ILE A 642 15.61 12.08 28.83
C ILE A 642 14.28 12.84 28.80
N VAL A 643 13.70 13.04 27.61
CA VAL A 643 12.42 13.74 27.45
C VAL A 643 11.30 13.01 28.16
N THR A 644 11.29 11.67 28.11
CA THR A 644 10.29 10.87 28.83
C THR A 644 10.41 11.04 30.33
N LYS A 645 11.62 10.98 30.90
CA LYS A 645 11.83 11.23 32.33
C LYS A 645 11.38 12.63 32.73
N LEU A 646 11.75 13.64 31.96
CA LEU A 646 11.37 15.02 32.19
C LEU A 646 9.84 15.21 32.15
N PHE A 647 9.17 14.56 31.20
CA PHE A 647 7.72 14.52 31.10
C PHE A 647 7.09 13.85 32.33
N LEU A 648 7.60 12.69 32.76
CA LEU A 648 7.09 11.98 33.93
C LEU A 648 7.23 12.80 35.22
N GLU A 649 8.36 13.47 35.43
CA GLU A 649 8.55 14.34 36.60
C GLU A 649 7.59 15.54 36.60
N THR A 650 7.37 16.16 35.44
CA THR A 650 6.46 17.31 35.34
C THR A 650 4.98 16.91 35.50
N ASN A 651 4.66 15.64 35.27
CA ASN A 651 3.28 15.13 35.30
C ASN A 651 3.04 14.12 36.45
N ARG A 652 3.94 14.09 37.45
CA ARG A 652 3.94 13.11 38.54
C ARG A 652 2.63 13.07 39.33
N ASP A 653 2.01 14.23 39.52
CA ASP A 653 0.80 14.41 40.33
C ASP A 653 -0.51 14.34 39.52
N LYS A 654 -0.44 13.99 38.23
CA LYS A 654 -1.66 13.85 37.40
C LYS A 654 -2.35 12.50 37.64
N GLU A 655 -3.66 12.48 37.36
CA GLU A 655 -4.46 11.26 37.23
C GLU A 655 -3.78 10.21 36.33
N PRO A 656 -4.02 8.90 36.51
CA PRO A 656 -3.42 7.87 35.67
C PRO A 656 -3.53 8.19 34.17
N TYR A 657 -2.45 8.01 33.44
CA TYR A 657 -2.39 8.22 31.99
C TYR A 657 -1.51 7.17 31.32
N ARG A 658 -1.49 7.19 29.99
CA ARG A 658 -0.68 6.27 29.19
C ARG A 658 0.33 7.04 28.35
N ILE A 659 1.47 6.43 28.06
CA ILE A 659 2.47 6.94 27.12
C ILE A 659 2.67 5.91 26.01
N GLY A 660 2.54 6.35 24.76
CA GLY A 660 2.89 5.54 23.61
C GLY A 660 4.37 5.73 23.24
N VAL A 661 5.10 4.66 22.95
CA VAL A 661 6.45 4.76 22.38
C VAL A 661 6.64 3.77 21.23
N SER A 662 7.48 4.14 20.26
CA SER A 662 7.77 3.25 19.12
C SER A 662 8.36 1.90 19.57
N ILE A 663 8.08 0.83 18.83
CA ILE A 663 8.61 -0.52 19.07
C ILE A 663 10.15 -0.56 19.05
N VAL A 664 10.78 0.36 18.30
CA VAL A 664 12.24 0.51 18.20
C VAL A 664 12.85 1.26 19.40
N ALA A 665 12.03 1.90 20.25
CA ALA A 665 12.52 2.63 21.41
C ALA A 665 13.18 1.69 22.43
N SER A 666 14.10 2.24 23.21
CA SER A 666 14.81 1.48 24.24
C SER A 666 13.86 0.93 25.31
N SER A 667 14.20 -0.23 25.87
CA SER A 667 13.49 -0.77 27.05
C SER A 667 13.79 0.02 28.34
N ALA A 668 14.73 0.96 28.29
CA ALA A 668 14.98 1.91 29.37
C ALA A 668 13.74 2.76 29.70
N ILE A 669 12.82 2.95 28.75
CA ILE A 669 11.60 3.74 28.96
C ILE A 669 10.71 3.09 30.02
N GLU A 670 10.50 1.78 29.94
CA GLU A 670 9.73 1.03 30.93
C GLU A 670 10.43 1.06 32.29
N GLU A 671 11.77 0.98 32.34
CA GLU A 671 12.51 1.10 33.59
C GLU A 671 12.31 2.45 34.26
N ILE A 672 12.34 3.53 33.48
CA ILE A 672 12.13 4.90 33.97
C ILE A 672 10.69 5.09 34.48
N ALA A 673 9.73 4.46 33.83
CA ALA A 673 8.31 4.61 34.13
C ALA A 673 7.85 3.79 35.36
N LYS A 674 8.63 2.80 35.83
CA LYS A 674 8.25 1.91 36.96
C LYS A 674 7.84 2.65 38.23
N ASP A 675 8.46 3.80 38.50
CA ASP A 675 8.22 4.57 39.71
C ASP A 675 7.04 5.57 39.58
N TYR A 676 6.31 5.52 38.47
CA TYR A 676 5.22 6.44 38.13
C TYR A 676 3.92 5.68 37.89
N ASN A 677 2.80 6.34 38.14
CA ASN A 677 1.47 5.79 37.90
C ASN A 677 1.05 5.94 36.42
N VAL A 678 1.83 5.31 35.53
CA VAL A 678 1.70 5.44 34.06
C VAL A 678 1.79 4.07 33.39
N GLU A 679 0.96 3.86 32.36
CA GLU A 679 1.09 2.69 31.48
C GLU A 679 1.92 3.05 30.24
N ILE A 680 3.01 2.34 30.00
CA ILE A 680 3.75 2.41 28.73
C ILE A 680 3.19 1.37 27.76
N PHE A 681 2.90 1.77 26.53
CA PHE A 681 2.53 0.84 25.47
C PHE A 681 3.33 1.10 24.19
N ARG A 682 3.57 0.04 23.43
CA ARG A 682 4.38 0.05 22.22
C ARG A 682 3.50 0.25 20.98
N VAL A 683 3.99 1.03 20.02
CA VAL A 683 3.33 1.28 18.74
C VAL A 683 4.29 1.05 17.57
N GLN A 684 3.74 0.91 16.36
CA GLN A 684 4.56 0.76 15.14
C GLN A 684 5.46 1.99 14.92
N ASP A 685 6.59 1.82 14.26
CA ASP A 685 7.55 2.90 13.97
C ASP A 685 7.14 3.71 12.74
N SER A 686 5.89 4.18 12.74
CA SER A 686 5.36 5.07 11.70
C SER A 686 4.72 6.31 12.33
N HIS A 687 4.80 7.44 11.61
CA HIS A 687 4.21 8.69 12.08
C HIS A 687 2.69 8.55 12.26
N SER A 688 2.01 7.89 11.32
CA SER A 688 0.57 7.61 11.40
C SER A 688 0.18 6.80 12.64
N ALA A 689 0.91 5.71 12.95
CA ALA A 689 0.64 4.91 14.14
C ALA A 689 0.87 5.70 15.44
N MET A 690 1.92 6.52 15.50
CA MET A 690 2.16 7.39 16.67
C MET A 690 1.06 8.44 16.85
N MET A 691 0.55 9.03 15.76
CA MET A 691 -0.60 9.92 15.85
C MET A 691 -1.82 9.15 16.35
N GLU A 692 -2.11 7.98 15.79
CA GLU A 692 -3.29 7.18 16.17
C GLU A 692 -3.26 6.76 17.63
N ALA A 693 -2.07 6.52 18.19
CA ALA A 693 -1.85 6.26 19.61
C ALA A 693 -2.34 7.37 20.54
N THR A 694 -2.54 8.60 20.05
CA THR A 694 -3.09 9.71 20.85
C THR A 694 -4.61 9.63 21.04
N ARG A 695 -5.32 8.71 20.37
CA ARG A 695 -6.76 8.52 20.59
C ARG A 695 -6.98 7.93 21.98
N VAL A 696 -8.07 8.37 22.62
CA VAL A 696 -8.52 7.76 23.88
C VAL A 696 -8.97 6.34 23.59
N ASP A 697 -8.42 5.40 24.34
CA ASP A 697 -8.80 4.00 24.28
C ASP A 697 -10.18 3.83 24.94
N SER A 698 -11.19 3.45 24.13
CA SER A 698 -12.57 3.30 24.60
C SER A 698 -12.72 2.25 25.70
N ASP A 699 -11.80 1.29 25.78
CA ASP A 699 -11.86 0.21 26.77
C ASP A 699 -11.20 0.58 28.11
N LYS A 700 -10.31 1.59 28.10
CA LYS A 700 -9.54 2.00 29.29
C LYS A 700 -9.83 3.42 29.79
N GLU A 701 -10.47 4.28 28.99
CA GLU A 701 -10.75 5.70 29.27
C GLU A 701 -9.54 6.57 29.70
N LEU A 702 -8.30 6.06 29.58
CA LEU A 702 -7.09 6.80 29.92
C LEU A 702 -6.61 7.66 28.75
N LYS A 703 -6.22 8.90 29.05
CA LYS A 703 -5.62 9.82 28.07
C LYS A 703 -4.17 9.43 27.72
N VAL A 704 -3.74 9.81 26.52
CA VAL A 704 -2.36 9.62 26.04
C VAL A 704 -1.69 10.98 25.78
N PRO A 705 -1.28 11.71 26.83
CA PRO A 705 -0.76 13.07 26.72
C PRO A 705 0.59 13.18 25.99
N PHE A 706 1.33 12.07 25.90
CA PHE A 706 2.65 12.02 25.30
C PHE A 706 2.85 10.74 24.48
N VAL A 707 3.36 10.92 23.25
CA VAL A 707 3.85 9.82 22.40
C VAL A 707 5.28 10.13 21.96
N GLY A 708 6.19 9.21 22.29
CA GLY A 708 7.62 9.37 22.07
C GLY A 708 8.14 8.61 20.84
N GLY A 709 8.58 9.34 19.82
CA GLY A 709 9.30 8.79 18.67
C GLY A 709 10.81 8.73 18.93
N VAL A 710 11.48 7.74 18.33
CA VAL A 710 12.93 7.55 18.54
C VAL A 710 13.76 8.59 17.81
N TRP A 711 13.28 9.17 16.71
CA TRP A 711 14.06 10.09 15.85
C TRP A 711 13.90 11.58 16.21
N GLY A 712 13.70 11.88 17.49
CA GLY A 712 13.52 13.27 17.97
C GLY A 712 12.15 13.88 17.62
N GLY A 713 11.18 13.06 17.22
CA GLY A 713 9.80 13.46 17.03
C GLY A 713 8.97 13.14 18.27
N PHE A 714 8.41 14.17 18.91
CA PHE A 714 7.62 14.04 20.12
C PHE A 714 6.22 14.59 19.90
N ILE A 715 5.21 13.88 20.36
CA ILE A 715 3.81 14.29 20.27
C ILE A 715 3.33 14.63 21.67
N PHE A 716 2.90 15.89 21.86
CA PHE A 716 2.23 16.35 23.05
C PHE A 716 0.76 16.60 22.70
N SER A 717 -0.10 15.63 22.99
CA SER A 717 -1.45 15.55 22.38
C SER A 717 -2.35 16.72 22.75
N ASP A 718 -2.11 17.37 23.90
CA ASP A 718 -2.83 18.56 24.36
C ASP A 718 -2.66 19.72 23.35
N PHE A 719 -1.47 19.85 22.75
CA PHE A 719 -1.20 20.87 21.76
C PHE A 719 -1.51 20.41 20.35
N LEU A 720 -0.99 19.26 19.92
CA LEU A 720 -1.16 18.69 18.58
C LEU A 720 -1.03 17.16 18.66
N PHE A 721 -1.91 16.41 17.98
CA PHE A 721 -1.84 14.94 17.91
C PHE A 721 -0.77 14.43 16.93
N ALA A 722 0.19 15.28 16.55
CA ALA A 722 1.29 15.00 15.63
C ALA A 722 2.58 15.65 16.15
N SER A 723 3.71 15.22 15.59
CA SER A 723 5.02 15.74 16.01
C SER A 723 5.16 17.20 15.58
N ASP A 724 5.52 18.06 16.54
CA ASP A 724 5.85 19.46 16.30
C ASP A 724 7.16 19.76 17.02
N GLY A 725 8.23 19.91 16.24
CA GLY A 725 9.57 20.14 16.76
C GLY A 725 9.68 21.51 17.45
N MET A 726 9.02 22.53 16.90
CA MET A 726 8.96 23.86 17.53
C MET A 726 8.30 23.76 18.90
N TYR A 727 7.15 23.07 18.98
CA TYR A 727 6.45 22.90 20.26
C TYR A 727 7.24 22.02 21.24
N SER A 728 7.95 21.01 20.73
CA SER A 728 8.80 20.15 21.54
C SER A 728 9.90 20.94 22.25
N VAL A 729 10.55 21.89 21.57
CA VAL A 729 11.51 22.80 22.21
C VAL A 729 10.83 23.60 23.32
N GLY A 730 9.73 24.29 23.02
CA GLY A 730 9.00 25.09 24.02
C GLY A 730 8.56 24.27 25.23
N LYS A 731 8.09 23.04 25.02
CA LYS A 731 7.67 22.14 26.09
C LYS A 731 8.85 21.61 26.90
N ILE A 732 9.99 21.32 26.29
CA ILE A 732 11.21 20.95 27.01
C ILE A 732 11.67 22.10 27.91
N LEU A 733 11.68 23.33 27.40
CA LEU A 733 12.02 24.51 28.20
C LEU A 733 11.07 24.69 29.39
N GLU A 734 9.76 24.54 29.17
CA GLU A 734 8.76 24.57 30.25
C GLU A 734 9.05 23.51 31.31
N MET A 735 9.24 22.25 30.92
CA MET A 735 9.48 21.17 31.86
C MET A 735 10.81 21.32 32.62
N LEU A 736 11.87 21.82 31.96
CA LEU A 736 13.14 22.14 32.62
C LEU A 736 12.97 23.28 33.64
N ALA A 737 12.17 24.30 33.32
CA ALA A 737 11.88 25.39 34.25
C ALA A 737 11.10 24.91 35.48
N LEU A 738 10.10 24.03 35.28
CA LEU A 738 9.25 23.51 36.36
C LEU A 738 9.97 22.51 37.28
N THR A 739 10.86 21.69 36.73
CA THR A 739 11.57 20.66 37.50
C THR A 739 12.94 21.13 38.02
N ASN A 740 13.46 22.23 37.47
CA ASN A 740 14.80 22.75 37.70
C ASN A 740 15.95 21.75 37.39
N TYR A 741 15.66 20.68 36.63
CA TYR A 741 16.69 19.78 36.12
C TYR A 741 17.47 20.41 34.97
N THR A 742 18.70 19.94 34.77
CA THR A 742 19.40 20.07 33.49
C THR A 742 19.30 18.79 32.66
N VAL A 743 19.52 18.89 31.35
CA VAL A 743 19.54 17.72 30.45
C VAL A 743 20.69 16.77 30.80
N SER A 744 21.86 17.30 31.16
CA SER A 744 23.03 16.53 31.59
C SER A 744 22.82 15.77 32.90
N GLU A 745 22.14 16.39 33.88
CA GLU A 745 21.81 15.74 35.16
C GLU A 745 20.87 14.55 34.94
N LEU A 746 19.88 14.69 34.05
CA LEU A 746 19.00 13.60 33.68
C LEU A 746 19.77 12.51 32.94
N ASP A 747 20.63 12.87 31.99
CA ASP A 747 21.48 11.90 31.30
C ASP A 747 22.38 11.12 32.27
N GLU A 748 22.89 11.72 33.34
CA GLU A 748 23.73 10.99 34.30
C GLU A 748 22.93 10.01 35.17
N LYS A 749 21.69 10.36 35.53
CA LYS A 749 20.84 9.55 36.42
C LYS A 749 20.10 8.41 35.72
N LEU A 750 19.87 8.51 34.42
CA LEU A 750 19.02 7.58 33.68
C LEU A 750 19.75 6.26 33.32
N PRO A 751 19.06 5.11 33.38
CA PRO A 751 19.65 3.81 33.07
C PRO A 751 20.25 3.81 31.67
N ARG A 752 21.42 3.18 31.51
CA ARG A 752 22.11 3.06 30.21
C ARG A 752 21.81 1.71 29.59
N ARG A 753 21.06 1.74 28.48
CA ARG A 753 20.89 0.62 27.55
C ARG A 753 21.61 0.96 26.25
N PHE A 754 22.35 0.00 25.71
CA PHE A 754 23.09 0.15 24.46
C PHE A 754 22.33 -0.53 23.34
N GLN A 755 22.01 0.24 22.29
CA GLN A 755 21.40 -0.28 21.08
C GLN A 755 22.45 -0.35 19.96
N HIS A 756 22.48 -1.48 19.24
CA HIS A 756 23.26 -1.66 18.02
C HIS A 756 22.32 -1.98 16.86
N ILE A 757 22.43 -1.19 15.79
CA ILE A 757 21.61 -1.33 14.59
C ILE A 757 22.47 -1.91 13.49
N SER A 758 22.00 -2.98 12.84
CA SER A 758 22.64 -3.52 11.63
C SER A 758 21.59 -3.77 10.55
N GLU A 759 22.01 -3.76 9.29
CA GLU A 759 21.18 -4.14 8.15
C GLU A 759 21.63 -5.52 7.63
N ALA A 760 20.67 -6.40 7.34
CA ALA A 760 20.89 -7.69 6.68
C ALA A 760 20.22 -7.68 5.31
N TYR A 761 20.95 -7.99 4.24
CA TYR A 761 20.38 -8.05 2.90
C TYR A 761 19.34 -9.16 2.78
N CYS A 762 18.18 -8.84 2.23
CA CYS A 762 17.10 -9.79 2.00
C CYS A 762 16.30 -9.35 0.76
N PRO A 763 16.37 -10.10 -0.35
CA PRO A 763 15.58 -9.85 -1.55
C PRO A 763 14.11 -9.69 -1.23
N TRP A 764 13.39 -8.90 -2.03
CA TRP A 764 11.96 -8.67 -1.82
C TRP A 764 11.18 -10.00 -1.78
N GLU A 765 11.43 -10.92 -2.71
CA GLU A 765 10.77 -12.24 -2.70
C GLU A 765 11.05 -13.11 -1.45
N SER A 766 12.17 -12.91 -0.76
CA SER A 766 12.59 -13.75 0.38
C SER A 766 12.13 -13.22 1.73
N LYS A 767 11.64 -11.97 1.81
CA LYS A 767 11.26 -11.35 3.09
C LYS A 767 10.17 -12.13 3.83
N GLY A 768 9.24 -12.75 3.11
CA GLY A 768 8.13 -13.51 3.68
C GLY A 768 8.62 -14.79 4.36
N THR A 769 9.50 -15.52 3.68
CA THR A 769 10.16 -16.72 4.21
C THR A 769 10.97 -16.39 5.47
N VAL A 770 11.79 -15.33 5.42
CA VAL A 770 12.58 -14.88 6.57
C VAL A 770 11.70 -14.49 7.76
N MET A 771 10.58 -13.79 7.52
CA MET A 771 9.61 -13.47 8.59
C MET A 771 8.99 -14.72 9.21
N ARG A 772 8.56 -15.69 8.40
CA ARG A 772 8.01 -16.97 8.89
C ARG A 772 9.03 -17.68 9.77
N LYS A 773 10.28 -17.82 9.31
CA LYS A 773 11.37 -18.45 10.06
C LYS A 773 11.69 -17.70 11.36
N ALA A 774 11.70 -16.36 11.33
CA ALA A 774 11.85 -15.53 12.52
C ALA A 774 10.71 -15.77 13.53
N MET A 775 9.48 -16.00 13.05
CA MET A 775 8.34 -16.33 13.90
C MET A 775 8.39 -17.75 14.45
N GLU A 776 8.81 -18.74 13.67
CA GLU A 776 9.03 -20.11 14.15
C GLU A 776 10.11 -20.12 15.23
N HIS A 777 11.26 -19.51 14.93
CA HIS A 777 12.38 -19.40 15.86
C HIS A 777 12.02 -18.67 17.15
N SER A 778 11.21 -17.60 17.07
CA SER A 778 10.84 -16.81 18.25
C SER A 778 9.74 -17.43 19.11
N ALA A 779 9.11 -18.54 18.69
CA ALA A 779 7.96 -19.12 19.39
C ALA A 779 8.28 -19.60 20.81
N GLU A 780 9.53 -20.01 21.04
CA GLU A 780 10.02 -20.47 22.35
C GLU A 780 10.42 -19.32 23.30
N PHE A 781 10.41 -18.08 22.81
CA PHE A 781 10.87 -16.91 23.54
C PHE A 781 9.70 -15.97 23.88
N LYS A 782 9.90 -15.13 24.91
CA LYS A 782 9.03 -13.97 25.12
C LYS A 782 9.20 -13.02 23.92
N ARG A 783 8.09 -12.68 23.25
CA ARG A 783 8.11 -11.88 22.02
C ARG A 783 6.97 -10.87 21.92
N GLU A 784 7.20 -9.80 21.16
CA GLU A 784 6.20 -8.82 20.73
C GLU A 784 6.13 -8.80 19.19
N LEU A 785 4.90 -8.79 18.66
CA LEU A 785 4.60 -8.89 17.22
C LEU A 785 3.80 -7.68 16.71
N ILE A 786 4.22 -6.47 17.09
CA ILE A 786 3.57 -5.21 16.71
C ILE A 786 3.97 -4.81 15.28
N GLU A 787 5.27 -4.81 15.00
CA GLU A 787 5.86 -4.61 13.68
C GLU A 787 7.16 -5.40 13.64
N GLY A 788 7.29 -6.35 12.72
CA GLY A 788 8.38 -7.31 12.75
C GLY A 788 8.29 -8.29 13.94
N VAL A 789 9.44 -8.82 14.35
CA VAL A 789 9.54 -9.77 15.48
C VAL A 789 10.51 -9.21 16.51
N LYS A 790 10.01 -8.77 17.67
CA LYS A 790 10.84 -8.39 18.82
C LYS A 790 10.93 -9.55 19.81
N ILE A 791 12.14 -9.99 20.09
CA ILE A 791 12.46 -11.12 20.97
C ILE A 791 13.16 -10.58 22.21
N PHE A 792 12.73 -11.03 23.39
CA PHE A 792 13.33 -10.67 24.67
C PHE A 792 14.13 -11.83 25.24
N PHE A 793 15.31 -11.50 25.74
CA PHE A 793 16.18 -12.35 26.56
C PHE A 793 16.40 -11.58 27.87
N ASP A 794 16.58 -12.25 29.02
CA ASP A 794 16.64 -11.64 30.37
C ASP A 794 16.93 -10.11 30.42
N ASP A 795 18.15 -9.68 30.07
CA ASP A 795 18.59 -8.27 30.03
C ASP A 795 18.86 -7.73 28.61
N SER A 796 18.33 -8.34 27.57
CA SER A 796 18.56 -7.92 26.19
C SER A 796 17.36 -8.15 25.27
N SER A 797 17.33 -7.48 24.14
CA SER A 797 16.30 -7.74 23.13
C SER A 797 16.86 -7.62 21.73
N VAL A 798 16.15 -8.20 20.77
CA VAL A 798 16.39 -7.98 19.35
C VAL A 798 15.08 -7.76 18.65
N LEU A 799 15.00 -6.75 17.80
CA LEU A 799 13.89 -6.54 16.89
C LEU A 799 14.36 -6.76 15.45
N LEU A 800 13.70 -7.69 14.77
CA LEU A 800 13.88 -7.99 13.36
C LEU A 800 12.75 -7.30 12.58
N LEU A 801 13.10 -6.26 11.82
CA LEU A 801 12.15 -5.41 11.12
C LEU A 801 12.46 -5.39 9.62
N PRO A 802 11.58 -5.88 8.73
CA PRO A 802 11.81 -5.78 7.30
C PRO A 802 11.70 -4.33 6.84
N ASP A 803 12.68 -3.87 6.04
CA ASP A 803 12.68 -2.50 5.54
C ASP A 803 11.58 -2.31 4.48
N LYS A 804 10.84 -1.18 4.56
CA LYS A 804 9.72 -0.89 3.65
C LYS A 804 10.14 -0.34 2.29
N GLU A 805 11.38 0.15 2.17
CA GLU A 805 11.89 0.84 0.96
C GLU A 805 13.10 0.11 0.35
N LYS A 806 13.81 -0.72 1.11
CA LYS A 806 15.01 -1.47 0.67
C LYS A 806 14.83 -2.98 0.72
N ALA A 807 15.58 -3.71 -0.09
CA ALA A 807 15.73 -5.18 0.00
C ALA A 807 16.62 -5.60 1.19
N ALA A 808 16.17 -5.29 2.42
CA ALA A 808 16.89 -5.60 3.64
C ALA A 808 15.96 -5.77 4.86
N PHE A 809 16.50 -6.35 5.92
CA PHE A 809 15.99 -6.27 7.30
C PHE A 809 16.87 -5.35 8.13
N LYS A 810 16.25 -4.52 8.96
CA LYS A 810 16.90 -3.80 10.05
C LYS A 810 16.81 -4.64 11.32
N ILE A 811 17.95 -4.76 11.99
CA ILE A 811 18.10 -5.52 13.23
C ILE A 811 18.48 -4.54 14.33
N PHE A 812 17.60 -4.35 15.29
CA PHE A 812 17.83 -3.51 16.46
C PHE A 812 18.10 -4.42 17.65
N ALA A 813 19.37 -4.58 18.03
CA ALA A 813 19.74 -5.32 19.23
C ALA A 813 19.97 -4.34 20.39
N GLU A 814 19.51 -4.70 21.59
CA GLU A 814 19.65 -3.91 22.80
C GLU A 814 20.18 -4.77 23.94
N SER A 815 21.07 -4.21 24.76
CA SER A 815 21.55 -4.85 26.00
C SER A 815 22.04 -3.81 27.02
N ASN A 816 22.32 -4.25 28.25
CA ASN A 816 23.02 -3.46 29.27
C ASN A 816 24.53 -3.29 28.97
N GLN A 817 25.08 -4.11 28.06
CA GLN A 817 26.47 -4.04 27.60
C GLN A 817 26.51 -3.88 26.08
N PHE A 818 27.37 -2.99 25.58
CA PHE A 818 27.48 -2.72 24.15
C PHE A 818 27.92 -3.95 23.36
N GLU A 819 28.91 -4.69 23.87
CA GLU A 819 29.44 -5.91 23.23
C GLU A 819 28.33 -6.96 23.05
N SER A 820 27.48 -7.14 24.06
CA SER A 820 26.35 -8.07 24.02
C SER A 820 25.32 -7.68 22.95
N ALA A 821 25.00 -6.38 22.83
CA ALA A 821 24.11 -5.90 21.76
C ALA A 821 24.70 -6.18 20.36
N VAL A 822 26.01 -5.97 20.18
CA VAL A 822 26.70 -6.27 18.91
C VAL A 822 26.69 -7.78 18.60
N ILE A 823 26.93 -8.63 19.60
CA ILE A 823 26.91 -10.10 19.44
C ILE A 823 25.51 -10.58 19.02
N ILE A 824 24.46 -10.08 19.67
CA ILE A 824 23.07 -10.42 19.35
C ILE A 824 22.73 -9.98 17.91
N ALA A 825 23.06 -8.74 17.55
CA ALA A 825 22.82 -8.25 16.19
C ALA A 825 23.51 -9.12 15.13
N ARG A 826 24.78 -9.47 15.35
CA ARG A 826 25.54 -10.35 14.44
C ARG A 826 24.92 -11.74 14.33
N LYS A 827 24.53 -12.35 15.46
CA LYS A 827 23.84 -13.65 15.48
C LYS A 827 22.59 -13.62 14.59
N TYR A 828 21.72 -12.62 14.77
CA TYR A 828 20.49 -12.52 14.00
C TYR A 828 20.70 -12.09 12.54
N ASN A 829 21.77 -11.36 12.24
CA ASN A 829 22.17 -11.06 10.87
C ASN A 829 22.56 -12.35 10.12
N SER A 830 23.34 -13.22 10.76
CA SER A 830 23.68 -14.55 10.23
C SER A 830 22.44 -15.44 10.08
N LEU A 831 21.52 -15.45 11.06
CA LEU A 831 20.27 -16.22 10.97
C LEU A 831 19.38 -15.73 9.82
N ILE A 832 19.21 -14.42 9.64
CA ILE A 832 18.45 -13.88 8.51
C ILE A 832 19.08 -14.29 7.17
N THR A 833 20.42 -14.27 7.09
CA THR A 833 21.13 -14.71 5.89
C THR A 833 20.89 -16.19 5.61
N GLN A 834 20.90 -17.03 6.64
CA GLN A 834 20.61 -18.46 6.55
C GLN A 834 19.14 -18.73 6.15
N TRP A 835 18.18 -18.12 6.85
CA TRP A 835 16.74 -18.28 6.58
C TRP A 835 16.31 -17.80 5.20
N LYS A 836 17.11 -16.95 4.57
CA LYS A 836 16.88 -16.47 3.20
C LYS A 836 17.28 -17.53 2.16
N ASP A 837 18.19 -18.45 2.49
CA ASP A 837 18.67 -19.52 1.61
C ASP A 837 17.97 -20.88 1.87
N GLU A 838 17.09 -20.96 2.88
CA GLU A 838 16.21 -22.10 3.22
C GLU A 838 14.80 -21.93 2.66
#